data_AF-A0A8J2XCK0-F1
#
_entry.id   AF-A0A8J2XCK0-F1
#
_cell.length_a   1.000
_cell.length_b   1.000
_cell.length_c   1.000
_cell.angle_alpha   90.00
_cell.angle_beta   90.00
_cell.angle_gamma   90.00
#
_symmetry.space_group_name_H-M   'P 1'
#
loop_
_entity.id
_entity.type
_entity.pdbx_description
1 polymer ?
#
loop_
_entity_poly.entity_id
_entity_poly.type
_entity_poly.pdbx_seq_one_letter_code
_entity_poly.pdbx_strand_id
1 'polypeptide(L)'
;MSQAQSHFEYQVGGSLASNAPSYVKRKADHVFYEALKAGELCYVLNSRQMGKSSLRVRAMQRLQTEGYICAFVDLTGIGTDITIEQWYAGFIQSLVSSCELTEQIQWRPWWRERRDLFSPVQRLGLFIEEVLLVEIKLPIIIFVDEIDRVLSQKFSLDDFWVLIRFFQNQRKDDAKYQRLTFALLGVATPSNLIQDKTQAPFNIGRAIELSGFNLDEVQPLIDGLKGKVDHPQLMMQEILNWTGGQPFLTQKLCRLMVEQSMVAEVRSVEQVVKERIIDNWEFQDEPEHLRTIRDRIFYRDVSNTGRLLGLYQTILENGELEPNGSPEQIELQLSGLIVERQGKLQVYNRIYQTVFDRNWLEKKLAQLRPYANQITVWLASDRLDQTQLLQDQTLQDALTWALGKSLSDADYQFLGASQELAKQKAQSALEVVEYANQLLATARQTAAQEVQHIRPHWFWIPLVAMGVTLPILLVRMLGLLQGFEWNLLDQFFCWRSSEVPEKRIVIVTIDEKDLAKVGHWPLDDQILTQVISEIKAQNPSAIGLDLYRNLPVEPGHVKLVQTFKTTPNLFGIEKVVEPKIPPPPQLKQRGQVGFSDQVVDPDGTLRRALLSVWLSDGQENYSLALKLALHYLATQNITPKTDQQDPQKIYLGTATFERFKSNDGGYVRSQSGGYQILLNFRGSHRTFTTVSLQQVLNHQIPPHIFRSRLVLIGTTAPSLNDLFYTPYSVSLSKSPELMPGVFIHANIISQIISTALDKRPLLRVWTDPLECLWMLVWAVLGAGLAWLLKSPVAIAVCLIIGSSGLLIGCYLAFLQGWWLPVIPPFLVLVGAAVIIPIVANRQMNKLLFDRTFAYLLIVSSNNPTAGRISIEYLKQSETKENQALIENTLKTKWPR
;
A
#
# COMPACT_ATOMS: atom_id res chain seq x y z
N MET A 1 57.34 -75.39 -24.61
CA MET A 1 56.80 -75.21 -23.24
C MET A 1 56.82 -73.73 -22.91
N SER A 2 55.62 -73.19 -22.65
CA SER A 2 55.26 -71.90 -22.04
C SER A 2 53.98 -71.43 -22.74
N GLN A 3 52.89 -72.16 -22.52
CA GLN A 3 51.56 -71.64 -22.82
C GLN A 3 51.28 -70.60 -21.75
N ALA A 4 51.26 -69.33 -22.14
CA ALA A 4 50.70 -68.27 -21.31
C ALA A 4 49.21 -68.59 -21.10
N GLN A 5 48.86 -69.18 -19.96
CA GLN A 5 47.48 -69.27 -19.50
C GLN A 5 46.97 -67.84 -19.31
N SER A 6 46.17 -67.35 -20.25
CA SER A 6 45.38 -66.15 -20.04
C SER A 6 44.44 -66.39 -18.86
N HIS A 7 44.67 -65.69 -17.74
CA HIS A 7 43.86 -65.83 -16.53
C HIS A 7 42.44 -65.33 -16.83
N PHE A 8 41.46 -66.24 -16.92
CA PHE A 8 40.05 -65.86 -17.09
C PHE A 8 39.53 -65.29 -15.77
N GLU A 9 39.05 -64.04 -15.78
CA GLU A 9 38.55 -63.34 -14.60
C GLU A 9 37.08 -62.90 -14.79
N TYR A 10 36.27 -63.16 -13.76
CA TYR A 10 34.91 -62.63 -13.65
C TYR A 10 34.95 -61.27 -12.96
N GLN A 11 34.55 -60.24 -13.68
CA GLN A 11 34.52 -58.89 -13.16
C GLN A 11 33.12 -58.55 -12.66
N VAL A 12 32.99 -58.45 -11.34
CA VAL A 12 31.73 -58.16 -10.65
C VAL A 12 31.67 -56.67 -10.35
N GLY A 13 30.79 -55.95 -11.06
CA GLY A 13 30.64 -54.50 -10.95
C GLY A 13 31.51 -53.71 -11.94
N GLY A 14 31.13 -52.44 -12.16
CA GLY A 14 31.73 -51.59 -13.19
C GLY A 14 31.42 -52.04 -14.63
N SER A 15 31.94 -51.30 -15.61
CA SER A 15 31.88 -51.67 -17.03
C SER A 15 32.99 -52.67 -17.38
N LEU A 16 32.65 -53.69 -18.18
CA LEU A 16 33.64 -54.61 -18.73
C LEU A 16 34.44 -53.93 -19.85
N ALA A 17 35.75 -54.19 -19.90
CA ALA A 17 36.58 -53.81 -21.03
C ALA A 17 36.11 -54.50 -22.32
N SER A 18 36.40 -53.90 -23.47
CA SER A 18 35.96 -54.40 -24.78
C SER A 18 36.51 -55.78 -25.17
N ASN A 19 37.66 -56.16 -24.61
CA ASN A 19 38.32 -57.44 -24.81
C ASN A 19 38.08 -58.42 -23.63
N ALA A 20 37.21 -58.08 -22.67
CA ALA A 20 36.94 -58.94 -21.53
C ALA A 20 36.40 -60.31 -21.98
N PRO A 21 37.04 -61.43 -21.60
CA PRO A 21 36.63 -62.77 -22.02
C PRO A 21 35.30 -63.20 -21.37
N SER A 22 34.91 -62.58 -20.26
CA SER A 22 33.65 -62.78 -19.56
C SER A 22 32.47 -62.00 -20.16
N TYR A 23 32.66 -61.22 -21.24
CA TYR A 23 31.57 -60.49 -21.87
C TYR A 23 30.65 -61.41 -22.68
N VAL A 24 29.36 -61.42 -22.34
CA VAL A 24 28.31 -62.12 -23.08
C VAL A 24 27.73 -61.21 -24.15
N LYS A 25 27.89 -61.59 -25.43
CA LYS A 25 27.27 -60.89 -26.56
C LYS A 25 25.78 -61.25 -26.60
N ARG A 26 24.91 -60.25 -26.51
CA ARG A 26 23.46 -60.41 -26.59
C ARG A 26 22.95 -60.00 -27.96
N LYS A 27 21.70 -60.35 -28.28
CA LYS A 27 20.99 -59.80 -29.45
C LYS A 27 21.00 -58.25 -29.46
N ALA A 28 20.88 -57.63 -28.29
CA ALA A 28 20.91 -56.17 -28.14
C ALA A 28 22.21 -55.52 -28.61
N ASP A 29 23.36 -56.20 -28.51
CA ASP A 29 24.66 -55.70 -28.96
C ASP A 29 24.69 -55.42 -30.47
N HIS A 30 24.16 -56.36 -31.25
CA HIS A 30 24.08 -56.22 -32.70
C HIS A 30 23.06 -55.15 -33.08
N VAL A 31 21.87 -55.18 -32.47
CA VAL A 31 20.79 -54.23 -32.77
C VAL A 31 21.21 -52.80 -32.46
N PHE A 32 21.82 -52.55 -31.31
CA PHE A 32 22.28 -51.22 -30.91
C PHE A 32 23.34 -50.69 -31.86
N TYR A 33 24.34 -51.52 -32.18
CA TYR A 33 25.43 -51.13 -33.05
C TYR A 33 24.98 -50.80 -34.48
N GLU A 34 24.15 -51.65 -35.09
CA GLU A 34 23.64 -51.41 -36.45
C GLU A 34 22.72 -50.18 -36.52
N ALA A 35 21.88 -49.97 -35.49
CA ALA A 35 21.01 -48.79 -35.41
C ALA A 35 21.83 -47.49 -35.32
N LEU A 36 22.91 -47.46 -34.54
CA LEU A 36 23.81 -46.31 -34.48
C LEU A 36 24.49 -46.03 -35.82
N LYS A 37 24.91 -47.07 -36.56
CA LYS A 37 25.48 -46.90 -37.91
C LYS A 37 24.49 -46.37 -38.93
N ALA A 38 23.22 -46.77 -38.80
CA ALA A 38 22.12 -46.25 -39.61
C ALA A 38 21.78 -44.78 -39.26
N GLY A 39 22.37 -44.21 -38.21
CA GLY A 39 22.09 -42.86 -37.74
C GLY A 39 20.74 -42.73 -37.03
N GLU A 40 20.25 -43.83 -36.45
CA GLU A 40 19.06 -43.84 -35.61
C GLU A 40 19.40 -43.32 -34.21
N LEU A 41 18.58 -42.40 -33.69
CA LEU A 41 18.60 -42.05 -32.27
C LEU A 41 18.26 -43.30 -31.46
N CYS A 42 19.18 -43.78 -30.63
CA CYS A 42 18.99 -44.99 -29.83
C CYS A 42 18.89 -44.65 -28.35
N TYR A 43 18.08 -45.40 -27.58
CA TYR A 43 18.10 -45.30 -26.12
C TYR A 43 18.06 -46.66 -25.43
N VAL A 44 18.88 -46.79 -24.38
CA VAL A 44 19.04 -48.00 -23.56
C VAL A 44 18.63 -47.66 -22.13
N LEU A 45 17.36 -47.88 -21.82
CA LEU A 45 16.74 -47.52 -20.56
C LEU A 45 16.38 -48.77 -19.76
N ASN A 46 17.09 -49.03 -18.66
CA ASN A 46 16.88 -50.23 -17.84
C ASN A 46 17.41 -50.05 -16.42
N SER A 47 17.05 -50.95 -15.49
CA SER A 47 17.54 -50.99 -14.11
C SER A 47 19.08 -51.08 -14.03
N ARG A 48 19.62 -50.75 -12.85
CA ARG A 48 21.08 -50.77 -12.62
C ARG A 48 21.63 -52.17 -12.82
N GLN A 49 22.91 -52.25 -13.19
CA GLN A 49 23.64 -53.52 -13.32
C GLN A 49 23.16 -54.49 -14.43
N MET A 50 22.37 -54.02 -15.41
CA MET A 50 21.98 -54.78 -16.61
C MET A 50 23.00 -54.75 -17.77
N GLY A 51 24.22 -54.26 -17.53
CA GLY A 51 25.30 -54.22 -18.54
C GLY A 51 25.17 -53.12 -19.59
N LYS A 52 24.52 -51.99 -19.28
CA LYS A 52 24.37 -50.81 -20.15
C LYS A 52 25.73 -50.20 -20.52
N SER A 53 26.55 -49.89 -19.53
CA SER A 53 27.86 -49.26 -19.73
C SER A 53 28.83 -50.17 -20.49
N SER A 54 28.80 -51.48 -20.24
CA SER A 54 29.59 -52.46 -21.00
C SER A 54 29.18 -52.53 -22.49
N LEU A 55 27.86 -52.46 -22.77
CA LEU A 55 27.34 -52.37 -24.14
C LEU A 55 27.85 -51.11 -24.87
N ARG A 56 27.80 -49.94 -24.19
CA ARG A 56 28.32 -48.67 -24.71
C ARG A 56 29.81 -48.77 -25.07
N VAL A 57 30.64 -49.23 -24.14
CA VAL A 57 32.12 -49.32 -24.34
C VAL A 57 32.45 -50.15 -25.58
N ARG A 58 31.78 -51.29 -25.78
CA ARG A 58 32.01 -52.14 -26.96
C ARG A 58 31.52 -51.50 -28.25
N ALA A 59 30.33 -50.91 -28.24
CA ALA A 59 29.80 -50.23 -29.41
C ALA A 59 30.73 -49.08 -29.85
N MET A 60 31.14 -48.24 -28.89
CA MET A 60 32.04 -47.11 -29.11
C MET A 60 33.38 -47.54 -29.72
N GLN A 61 34.04 -48.57 -29.17
CA GLN A 61 35.31 -49.04 -29.73
C GLN A 61 35.16 -49.59 -31.15
N ARG A 62 34.10 -50.37 -31.42
CA ARG A 62 33.84 -50.91 -32.76
C ARG A 62 33.57 -49.80 -33.78
N LEU A 63 32.85 -48.75 -33.37
CA LEU A 63 32.58 -47.58 -34.21
C LEU A 63 33.86 -46.76 -34.47
N GLN A 64 34.71 -46.56 -33.46
CA GLN A 64 35.98 -45.86 -33.59
C GLN A 64 36.94 -46.58 -34.56
N THR A 65 37.00 -47.93 -34.51
CA THR A 65 37.81 -48.70 -35.47
C THR A 65 37.33 -48.58 -36.91
N GLU A 66 36.08 -48.17 -37.12
CA GLU A 66 35.48 -47.94 -38.45
C GLU A 66 35.48 -46.46 -38.85
N GLY A 67 36.18 -45.60 -38.11
CA GLY A 67 36.39 -44.19 -38.45
C GLY A 67 35.31 -43.22 -37.96
N TYR A 68 34.43 -43.64 -37.05
CA TYR A 68 33.47 -42.75 -36.40
C TYR A 68 34.11 -42.03 -35.21
N ILE A 69 33.83 -40.73 -35.06
CA ILE A 69 34.18 -39.98 -33.85
C ILE A 69 33.10 -40.25 -32.80
N CYS A 70 33.49 -40.82 -31.67
CA CYS A 70 32.57 -41.13 -30.57
C CYS A 70 32.81 -40.18 -29.39
N ALA A 71 31.85 -39.30 -29.12
CA ALA A 71 31.87 -38.44 -27.96
C ALA A 71 31.15 -39.11 -26.78
N PHE A 72 31.78 -39.13 -25.61
CA PHE A 72 31.18 -39.65 -24.39
C PHE A 72 30.85 -38.50 -23.43
N VAL A 73 29.61 -38.45 -22.95
CA VAL A 73 29.14 -37.48 -21.97
C VAL A 73 28.50 -38.23 -20.80
N ASP A 74 29.20 -38.27 -19.66
CA ASP A 74 28.68 -38.82 -18.41
C ASP A 74 28.06 -37.69 -17.58
N LEU A 75 26.75 -37.74 -17.39
CA LEU A 75 26.05 -36.71 -16.61
C LEU A 75 26.37 -36.76 -15.12
N THR A 76 26.94 -37.86 -14.62
CA THR A 76 27.42 -37.95 -13.22
C THR A 76 28.54 -36.95 -12.95
N GLY A 77 29.43 -36.74 -13.93
CA GLY A 77 30.58 -35.83 -13.80
C GLY A 77 30.22 -34.35 -13.76
N ILE A 78 28.99 -33.99 -14.13
CA ILE A 78 28.52 -32.59 -14.20
C ILE A 78 28.02 -32.09 -12.83
N GLY A 79 27.52 -32.98 -11.97
CA GLY A 79 27.05 -32.67 -10.61
C GLY A 79 25.53 -32.47 -10.48
N THR A 80 25.03 -32.45 -9.23
CA THR A 80 23.59 -32.47 -8.90
C THR A 80 23.03 -31.18 -8.28
N ASP A 81 23.89 -30.24 -7.85
CA ASP A 81 23.46 -28.95 -7.27
C ASP A 81 24.10 -27.79 -8.04
N ILE A 82 23.75 -27.71 -9.32
CA ILE A 82 24.29 -26.72 -10.26
C ILE A 82 23.16 -25.91 -10.89
N THR A 83 23.51 -24.81 -11.53
CA THR A 83 22.56 -24.02 -12.33
C THR A 83 22.38 -24.61 -13.73
N ILE A 84 21.26 -24.29 -14.39
CA ILE A 84 21.01 -24.68 -15.78
C ILE A 84 22.17 -24.24 -16.71
N GLU A 85 22.72 -23.05 -16.49
CA GLU A 85 23.88 -22.53 -17.22
C GLU A 85 25.13 -23.42 -17.05
N GLN A 86 25.42 -23.81 -15.82
CA GLN A 86 26.55 -24.69 -15.51
C GLN A 86 26.35 -26.08 -16.10
N TRP A 87 25.12 -26.58 -16.14
CA TRP A 87 24.79 -27.88 -16.72
C TRP A 87 25.12 -27.92 -18.22
N TYR A 88 24.61 -26.96 -19.00
CA TYR A 88 24.90 -26.88 -20.44
C TYR A 88 26.37 -26.61 -20.73
N ALA A 89 27.04 -25.77 -19.94
CA ALA A 89 28.49 -25.55 -20.06
C ALA A 89 29.30 -26.82 -19.74
N GLY A 90 28.89 -27.59 -18.74
CA GLY A 90 29.49 -28.89 -18.39
C GLY A 90 29.30 -29.94 -19.49
N PHE A 91 28.13 -29.93 -20.15
CA PHE A 91 27.86 -30.76 -21.31
C PHE A 91 28.80 -30.42 -22.48
N ILE A 92 28.97 -29.13 -22.79
CA ILE A 92 29.91 -28.68 -23.84
C ILE A 92 31.35 -29.03 -23.49
N GLN A 93 31.80 -28.79 -22.25
CA GLN A 93 33.14 -29.18 -21.82
C GLN A 93 33.38 -30.68 -21.99
N SER A 94 32.38 -31.52 -21.70
CA SER A 94 32.46 -32.97 -21.89
C SER A 94 32.53 -33.34 -23.37
N LEU A 95 31.73 -32.71 -24.23
CA LEU A 95 31.79 -32.89 -25.68
C LEU A 95 33.15 -32.48 -26.26
N VAL A 96 33.65 -31.29 -25.92
CA VAL A 96 34.94 -30.78 -26.41
C VAL A 96 36.08 -31.69 -25.98
N SER A 97 36.06 -32.14 -24.72
CA SER A 97 37.08 -33.05 -24.19
C SER A 97 37.03 -34.41 -24.88
N SER A 98 35.84 -34.99 -25.05
CA SER A 98 35.68 -36.32 -25.65
C SER A 98 35.95 -36.34 -27.16
N CYS A 99 35.83 -35.20 -27.83
CA CYS A 99 36.19 -35.03 -29.24
C CYS A 99 37.64 -34.57 -29.45
N GLU A 100 38.45 -34.43 -28.38
CA GLU A 100 39.84 -33.95 -28.44
C GLU A 100 40.00 -32.53 -29.04
N LEU A 101 38.98 -31.67 -28.90
CA LEU A 101 38.94 -30.32 -29.48
C LEU A 101 39.42 -29.22 -28.52
N THR A 102 39.88 -29.57 -27.32
CA THR A 102 40.22 -28.62 -26.24
C THR A 102 41.29 -27.60 -26.65
N GLU A 103 42.29 -28.01 -27.43
CA GLU A 103 43.37 -27.13 -27.90
C GLU A 103 43.00 -26.36 -29.18
N GLN A 104 42.02 -26.86 -29.93
CA GLN A 104 41.62 -26.31 -31.23
C GLN A 104 40.59 -25.19 -31.10
N ILE A 105 39.82 -25.18 -30.01
CA ILE A 105 38.63 -24.33 -29.88
C ILE A 105 38.61 -23.62 -28.53
N GLN A 106 38.53 -22.29 -28.58
CA GLN A 106 38.29 -21.45 -27.41
C GLN A 106 36.80 -21.46 -27.01
N TRP A 107 36.30 -22.62 -26.57
CA TRP A 107 34.88 -22.80 -26.28
C TRP A 107 34.37 -21.94 -25.11
N ARG A 108 35.24 -21.63 -24.13
CA ARG A 108 34.89 -20.84 -22.94
C ARG A 108 34.54 -19.38 -23.28
N PRO A 109 35.40 -18.62 -23.99
CA PRO A 109 35.03 -17.31 -24.54
C PRO A 109 33.78 -17.37 -25.42
N TRP A 110 33.72 -18.33 -26.36
CA TRP A 110 32.60 -18.49 -27.30
C TRP A 110 31.25 -18.60 -26.57
N TRP A 111 31.21 -19.39 -25.48
CA TRP A 111 30.02 -19.58 -24.66
C TRP A 111 29.63 -18.33 -23.86
N ARG A 112 30.61 -17.59 -23.32
CA ARG A 112 30.39 -16.40 -22.49
C ARG A 112 29.88 -15.20 -23.29
N GLU A 113 30.44 -14.96 -24.48
CA GLU A 113 30.08 -13.82 -25.33
C GLU A 113 28.63 -13.87 -25.83
N ARG A 114 28.06 -15.07 -25.93
CA ARG A 114 26.69 -15.30 -26.43
C ARG A 114 25.63 -15.36 -25.33
N ARG A 115 26.05 -15.20 -24.06
CA ARG A 115 25.18 -15.39 -22.89
C ARG A 115 23.99 -14.43 -22.86
N ASP A 116 24.17 -13.19 -23.31
CA ASP A 116 23.15 -12.15 -23.25
C ASP A 116 22.13 -12.24 -24.40
N LEU A 117 22.44 -13.01 -25.44
CA LEU A 117 21.64 -13.10 -26.68
C LEU A 117 20.81 -14.38 -26.78
N PHE A 118 21.34 -15.50 -26.27
CA PHE A 118 20.77 -16.82 -26.52
C PHE A 118 20.61 -17.63 -25.23
N SER A 119 19.51 -18.38 -25.14
CA SER A 119 19.30 -19.30 -24.03
C SER A 119 20.39 -20.39 -24.00
N PRO A 120 20.63 -21.03 -22.84
CA PRO A 120 21.66 -22.06 -22.72
C PRO A 120 21.49 -23.20 -23.73
N VAL A 121 20.25 -23.65 -23.98
CA VAL A 121 19.95 -24.68 -24.98
C VAL A 121 20.24 -24.22 -26.42
N GLN A 122 19.90 -22.97 -26.75
CA GLN A 122 20.19 -22.39 -28.08
C GLN A 122 21.69 -22.31 -28.32
N ARG A 123 22.47 -21.92 -27.29
CA ARG A 123 23.93 -21.91 -27.39
C ARG A 123 24.53 -23.30 -27.57
N LEU A 124 23.99 -24.33 -26.90
CA LEU A 124 24.40 -25.72 -27.17
C LEU A 124 24.08 -26.12 -28.62
N GLY A 125 22.89 -25.75 -29.10
CA GLY A 125 22.48 -25.99 -30.48
C GLY A 125 23.45 -25.38 -31.50
N LEU A 126 23.72 -24.08 -31.35
CA LEU A 126 24.67 -23.33 -32.17
C LEU A 126 26.10 -23.86 -32.03
N PHE A 127 26.52 -24.30 -30.85
CA PHE A 127 27.85 -24.88 -30.67
C PHE A 127 28.00 -26.18 -31.48
N ILE A 128 27.00 -27.06 -31.45
CA ILE A 128 27.03 -28.29 -32.25
C ILE A 128 27.05 -27.95 -33.74
N GLU A 129 26.28 -26.96 -34.18
CA GLU A 129 26.15 -26.60 -35.59
C GLU A 129 27.35 -25.83 -36.15
N GLU A 130 27.73 -24.73 -35.51
CA GLU A 130 28.74 -23.79 -36.01
C GLU A 130 30.17 -24.22 -35.67
N VAL A 131 30.33 -25.07 -34.65
CA VAL A 131 31.64 -25.46 -34.14
C VAL A 131 31.88 -26.96 -34.35
N LEU A 132 31.10 -27.82 -33.70
CA LEU A 132 31.35 -29.27 -33.73
C LEU A 132 31.25 -29.87 -35.14
N LEU A 133 30.17 -29.55 -35.88
CA LEU A 133 29.95 -30.07 -37.24
C LEU A 133 30.84 -29.39 -38.29
N VAL A 134 31.39 -28.21 -37.99
CA VAL A 134 32.34 -27.50 -38.86
C VAL A 134 33.74 -28.08 -38.71
N GLU A 135 34.23 -28.26 -37.49
CA GLU A 135 35.58 -28.78 -37.23
C GLU A 135 35.69 -30.28 -37.56
N ILE A 136 34.69 -31.07 -37.20
CA ILE A 136 34.70 -32.52 -37.46
C ILE A 136 33.94 -32.81 -38.75
N LYS A 137 34.66 -33.32 -39.77
CA LYS A 137 34.07 -33.74 -41.06
C LYS A 137 33.60 -35.20 -41.07
N LEU A 138 34.08 -36.01 -40.14
CA LEU A 138 33.71 -37.43 -39.99
C LEU A 138 32.31 -37.57 -39.33
N PRO A 139 31.68 -38.76 -39.41
CA PRO A 139 30.47 -39.07 -38.64
C PRO A 139 30.73 -39.06 -37.13
N ILE A 140 29.82 -38.45 -36.37
CA ILE A 140 29.90 -38.22 -34.93
C ILE A 140 28.76 -38.96 -34.24
N ILE A 141 29.09 -39.74 -33.21
CA ILE A 141 28.12 -40.40 -32.33
C ILE A 141 28.32 -39.90 -30.90
N ILE A 142 27.30 -39.25 -30.35
CA ILE A 142 27.30 -38.71 -28.99
C ILE A 142 26.58 -39.69 -28.06
N PHE A 143 27.34 -40.33 -27.18
CA PHE A 143 26.82 -41.18 -26.11
C PHE A 143 26.59 -40.35 -24.84
N VAL A 144 25.33 -40.21 -24.42
CA VAL A 144 24.95 -39.56 -23.17
C VAL A 144 24.54 -40.65 -22.18
N ASP A 145 25.33 -40.82 -21.11
CA ASP A 145 25.14 -41.87 -20.10
C ASP A 145 24.63 -41.27 -18.78
N GLU A 146 24.05 -42.12 -17.93
CA GLU A 146 23.43 -41.73 -16.66
C GLU A 146 22.35 -40.64 -16.82
N ILE A 147 21.49 -40.76 -17.85
CA ILE A 147 20.45 -39.76 -18.13
C ILE A 147 19.42 -39.60 -17.00
N ASP A 148 19.30 -40.56 -16.09
CA ASP A 148 18.47 -40.44 -14.89
C ASP A 148 18.96 -39.35 -13.92
N ARG A 149 20.20 -38.85 -14.08
CA ARG A 149 20.70 -37.67 -13.33
C ARG A 149 19.95 -36.39 -13.66
N VAL A 150 19.32 -36.31 -14.84
CA VAL A 150 18.41 -35.21 -15.20
C VAL A 150 17.27 -35.10 -14.20
N LEU A 151 16.76 -36.23 -13.70
CA LEU A 151 15.63 -36.28 -12.75
C LEU A 151 15.99 -35.71 -11.36
N SER A 152 17.28 -35.61 -11.04
CA SER A 152 17.75 -35.06 -9.76
C SER A 152 18.00 -33.56 -9.78
N GLN A 153 17.87 -32.91 -10.94
CA GLN A 153 18.11 -31.47 -11.08
C GLN A 153 16.91 -30.65 -10.57
N LYS A 154 17.17 -29.46 -10.02
CA LYS A 154 16.14 -28.54 -9.53
C LYS A 154 15.45 -27.72 -10.64
N PHE A 155 15.77 -27.99 -11.90
CA PHE A 155 15.29 -27.28 -13.09
C PHE A 155 14.91 -28.28 -14.20
N SER A 156 14.00 -27.89 -15.09
CA SER A 156 13.62 -28.73 -16.24
C SER A 156 14.72 -28.73 -17.31
N LEU A 157 14.91 -29.88 -17.94
CA LEU A 157 15.76 -30.10 -19.10
C LEU A 157 14.95 -30.55 -20.33
N ASP A 158 13.65 -30.24 -20.37
CA ASP A 158 12.80 -30.57 -21.52
C ASP A 158 13.35 -30.00 -22.84
N ASP A 159 13.87 -28.76 -22.80
CA ASP A 159 14.47 -28.11 -23.98
C ASP A 159 15.68 -28.89 -24.54
N PHE A 160 16.45 -29.56 -23.68
CA PHE A 160 17.57 -30.41 -24.12
C PHE A 160 17.07 -31.59 -24.97
N TRP A 161 15.97 -32.20 -24.56
CA TRP A 161 15.34 -33.29 -25.31
C TRP A 161 14.76 -32.82 -26.64
N VAL A 162 14.15 -31.62 -26.65
CA VAL A 162 13.65 -30.97 -27.86
C VAL A 162 14.80 -30.68 -28.84
N LEU A 163 15.96 -30.25 -28.34
CA LEU A 163 17.14 -30.00 -29.17
C LEU A 163 17.66 -31.28 -29.84
N ILE A 164 17.72 -32.40 -29.12
CA ILE A 164 18.11 -33.70 -29.71
C ILE A 164 17.12 -34.10 -30.82
N ARG A 165 15.81 -33.94 -30.56
CA ARG A 165 14.77 -34.20 -31.57
C ARG A 165 14.91 -33.29 -32.78
N PHE A 166 15.23 -32.02 -32.55
CA PHE A 166 15.48 -31.04 -33.62
C PHE A 166 16.60 -31.54 -34.54
N PHE A 167 17.74 -31.95 -34.00
CA PHE A 167 18.84 -32.51 -34.82
C PHE A 167 18.40 -33.73 -35.61
N GLN A 168 17.63 -34.64 -35.01
CA GLN A 168 17.15 -35.84 -35.71
C GLN A 168 16.24 -35.50 -36.89
N ASN A 169 15.37 -34.50 -36.74
CA ASN A 169 14.48 -34.05 -37.81
C ASN A 169 15.26 -33.37 -38.94
N GLN A 170 16.25 -32.53 -38.61
CA GLN A 170 17.06 -31.79 -39.58
C GLN A 170 17.89 -32.70 -40.51
N ARG A 171 18.10 -33.97 -40.15
CA ARG A 171 18.75 -34.96 -41.02
C ARG A 171 18.06 -35.14 -42.38
N LYS A 172 16.76 -34.83 -42.47
CA LYS A 172 15.99 -34.89 -43.72
C LYS A 172 16.28 -33.70 -44.64
N ASP A 173 16.56 -32.54 -44.06
CA ASP A 173 16.62 -31.26 -44.77
C ASP A 173 18.07 -30.83 -45.07
N ASP A 174 19.03 -31.18 -44.21
CA ASP A 174 20.43 -30.80 -44.36
C ASP A 174 21.39 -31.97 -44.09
N ALA A 175 22.23 -32.26 -45.09
CA ALA A 175 23.21 -33.35 -45.08
C ALA A 175 24.23 -33.23 -43.94
N LYS A 176 24.50 -32.03 -43.39
CA LYS A 176 25.45 -31.88 -42.29
C LYS A 176 25.00 -32.61 -41.03
N TYR A 177 23.69 -32.67 -40.76
CA TYR A 177 23.14 -33.37 -39.59
C TYR A 177 23.07 -34.89 -39.78
N GLN A 178 23.11 -35.40 -41.02
CA GLN A 178 23.15 -36.86 -41.27
C GLN A 178 24.38 -37.52 -40.65
N ARG A 179 25.43 -36.73 -40.39
CA ARG A 179 26.66 -37.15 -39.72
C ARG A 179 26.55 -37.18 -38.19
N LEU A 180 25.47 -36.68 -37.59
CA LEU A 180 25.31 -36.57 -36.14
C LEU A 180 24.28 -37.55 -35.59
N THR A 181 24.69 -38.44 -34.69
CA THR A 181 23.81 -39.44 -34.07
C THR A 181 23.92 -39.39 -32.54
N PHE A 182 22.81 -39.60 -31.83
CA PHE A 182 22.78 -39.64 -30.37
C PHE A 182 22.43 -41.03 -29.85
N ALA A 183 23.04 -41.39 -28.72
CA ALA A 183 22.74 -42.61 -27.97
C ALA A 183 22.52 -42.25 -26.48
N LEU A 184 21.34 -42.55 -25.94
CA LEU A 184 20.95 -42.17 -24.58
C LEU A 184 20.91 -43.40 -23.67
N LEU A 185 21.61 -43.38 -22.53
CA LEU A 185 21.69 -44.51 -21.59
C LEU A 185 21.37 -44.07 -20.16
N GLY A 186 20.60 -44.86 -19.41
CA GLY A 186 20.35 -44.57 -17.99
C GLY A 186 19.28 -45.45 -17.34
N VAL A 187 18.93 -45.12 -16.10
CA VAL A 187 17.94 -45.84 -15.27
C VAL A 187 16.69 -45.00 -15.09
N ALA A 188 15.94 -44.86 -16.16
CA ALA A 188 14.69 -44.11 -16.20
C ALA A 188 13.72 -44.74 -17.19
N THR A 189 12.44 -44.39 -17.11
CA THR A 189 11.48 -44.64 -18.19
C THR A 189 11.38 -43.41 -19.09
N PRO A 190 11.01 -43.56 -20.38
CA PRO A 190 10.81 -42.43 -21.28
C PRO A 190 9.84 -41.38 -20.72
N SER A 191 8.78 -41.82 -20.03
CA SER A 191 7.78 -40.96 -19.42
C SER A 191 8.28 -40.14 -18.23
N ASN A 192 9.34 -40.59 -17.55
CA ASN A 192 9.86 -39.89 -16.38
C ASN A 192 10.84 -38.79 -16.76
N LEU A 193 11.50 -38.89 -17.92
CA LEU A 193 12.54 -37.96 -18.35
C LEU A 193 11.99 -36.64 -18.90
N ILE A 194 10.69 -36.56 -19.20
CA ILE A 194 10.06 -35.47 -19.96
C ILE A 194 8.69 -35.14 -19.38
N GLN A 195 8.43 -33.86 -19.11
CA GLN A 195 7.12 -33.41 -18.62
C GLN A 195 6.07 -33.39 -19.74
N ASP A 196 6.42 -32.92 -20.94
CA ASP A 196 5.56 -32.94 -22.13
C ASP A 196 5.83 -34.17 -23.01
N LYS A 197 4.98 -35.19 -22.86
CA LYS A 197 5.06 -36.46 -23.59
C LYS A 197 4.97 -36.31 -25.12
N THR A 198 4.42 -35.21 -25.64
CA THR A 198 4.27 -34.99 -27.09
C THR A 198 5.56 -34.49 -27.74
N GLN A 199 6.46 -33.91 -26.96
CA GLN A 199 7.71 -33.32 -27.44
C GLN A 199 8.93 -34.26 -27.33
N ALA A 200 8.75 -35.42 -26.69
CA ALA A 200 9.80 -36.39 -26.42
C ALA A 200 10.55 -36.93 -27.66
N PRO A 201 11.91 -36.96 -27.68
CA PRO A 201 12.71 -37.64 -28.69
C PRO A 201 12.54 -39.17 -28.64
N PHE A 202 12.02 -39.71 -27.53
CA PHE A 202 11.73 -41.14 -27.35
C PHE A 202 10.60 -41.66 -28.25
N ASN A 203 9.76 -40.77 -28.81
CA ASN A 203 8.71 -41.15 -29.77
C ASN A 203 9.28 -41.44 -31.18
N ILE A 204 10.50 -41.00 -31.47
CA ILE A 204 11.17 -41.13 -32.77
C ILE A 204 12.42 -42.01 -32.68
N GLY A 205 13.02 -42.10 -31.49
CA GLY A 205 14.18 -42.95 -31.23
C GLY A 205 13.83 -44.44 -31.10
N ARG A 206 14.84 -45.30 -31.29
CA ARG A 206 14.74 -46.75 -31.15
C ARG A 206 15.08 -47.19 -29.74
N ALA A 207 14.11 -47.82 -29.07
CA ALA A 207 14.33 -48.49 -27.79
C ALA A 207 15.22 -49.73 -27.98
N ILE A 208 16.26 -49.84 -27.16
CA ILE A 208 17.12 -51.01 -27.09
C ILE A 208 16.86 -51.70 -25.75
N GLU A 209 16.08 -52.76 -25.80
CA GLU A 209 15.74 -53.55 -24.62
C GLU A 209 16.91 -54.44 -24.21
N LEU A 210 17.23 -54.44 -22.91
CA LEU A 210 18.21 -55.35 -22.33
C LEU A 210 17.51 -56.40 -21.49
N SER A 211 17.48 -57.63 -21.98
CA SER A 211 17.03 -58.78 -21.20
C SER A 211 18.17 -59.37 -20.36
N GLY A 212 17.80 -60.19 -19.37
CA GLY A 212 18.73 -61.12 -18.74
C GLY A 212 19.32 -62.10 -19.75
N PHE A 213 20.45 -62.71 -19.39
CA PHE A 213 21.13 -63.69 -20.22
C PHE A 213 20.31 -64.97 -20.38
N ASN A 214 20.29 -65.48 -21.61
CA ASN A 214 19.74 -66.78 -21.92
C ASN A 214 20.84 -67.85 -21.94
N LEU A 215 20.45 -69.11 -21.78
CA LEU A 215 21.39 -70.24 -21.77
C LEU A 215 22.24 -70.30 -23.05
N ASP A 216 21.66 -69.91 -24.18
CA ASP A 216 22.32 -69.95 -25.50
C ASP A 216 23.38 -68.84 -25.68
N GLU A 217 23.36 -67.80 -24.83
CA GLU A 217 24.23 -66.63 -24.93
C GLU A 217 25.46 -66.73 -24.00
N VAL A 218 25.35 -67.48 -22.89
CA VAL A 218 26.33 -67.48 -21.77
C VAL A 218 27.56 -68.36 -21.99
N GLN A 219 27.82 -68.84 -23.21
CA GLN A 219 29.00 -69.66 -23.52
C GLN A 219 30.32 -69.03 -23.02
N PRO A 220 30.57 -67.72 -23.14
CA PRO A 220 31.79 -67.10 -22.60
C PRO A 220 31.92 -67.25 -21.08
N LEU A 221 30.81 -67.23 -20.33
CA LEU A 221 30.83 -67.46 -18.88
C LEU A 221 31.04 -68.95 -18.57
N ILE A 222 30.46 -69.86 -19.34
CA ILE A 222 30.72 -71.31 -19.19
C ILE A 222 32.20 -71.60 -19.39
N ASP A 223 32.86 -70.93 -20.33
CA ASP A 223 34.30 -71.12 -20.59
C ASP A 223 35.17 -70.76 -19.38
N GLY A 224 34.77 -69.77 -18.58
CA GLY A 224 35.46 -69.42 -17.34
C GLY A 224 35.28 -70.41 -16.19
N LEU A 225 34.25 -71.27 -16.27
CA LEU A 225 33.97 -72.35 -15.33
C LEU A 225 34.68 -73.66 -15.71
N LYS A 226 35.03 -73.84 -17.00
CA LYS A 226 35.69 -75.06 -17.49
C LYS A 226 36.99 -75.34 -16.74
N GLY A 227 37.14 -76.57 -16.27
CA GLY A 227 38.33 -77.03 -15.53
C GLY A 227 38.40 -76.52 -14.08
N LYS A 228 37.41 -75.76 -13.60
CA LYS A 228 37.32 -75.29 -12.22
C LYS A 228 36.17 -75.93 -11.45
N VAL A 229 35.07 -76.25 -12.12
CA VAL A 229 33.87 -76.87 -11.52
C VAL A 229 33.42 -78.10 -12.31
N ASP A 230 32.71 -79.01 -11.64
CA ASP A 230 32.07 -80.17 -12.27
C ASP A 230 30.84 -79.75 -13.07
N HIS A 231 30.65 -80.36 -14.24
CA HIS A 231 29.53 -80.11 -15.17
C HIS A 231 29.16 -78.63 -15.38
N PRO A 232 30.06 -77.79 -15.97
CA PRO A 232 29.87 -76.35 -16.11
C PRO A 232 28.54 -75.90 -16.75
N GLN A 233 28.00 -76.69 -17.68
CA GLN A 233 26.73 -76.40 -18.34
C GLN A 233 25.53 -76.51 -17.40
N LEU A 234 25.47 -77.57 -16.59
CA LEU A 234 24.38 -77.77 -15.62
C LEU A 234 24.44 -76.74 -14.50
N MET A 235 25.65 -76.44 -14.02
CA MET A 235 25.85 -75.37 -13.03
C MET A 235 25.40 -74.02 -13.56
N MET A 236 25.74 -73.69 -14.81
CA MET A 236 25.28 -72.43 -15.42
C MET A 236 23.75 -72.36 -15.53
N GLN A 237 23.08 -73.47 -15.86
CA GLN A 237 21.62 -73.52 -15.87
C GLN A 237 21.02 -73.26 -14.48
N GLU A 238 21.62 -73.81 -13.42
CA GLU A 238 21.20 -73.55 -12.04
C GLU A 238 21.47 -72.10 -11.61
N ILE A 239 22.63 -71.54 -11.98
CA ILE A 239 22.97 -70.13 -11.77
C ILE A 239 21.94 -69.22 -12.45
N LEU A 240 21.55 -69.50 -13.69
CA LEU A 240 20.53 -68.73 -14.40
C LEU A 240 19.15 -68.85 -13.75
N ASN A 241 18.78 -70.02 -13.24
CA ASN A 241 17.53 -70.21 -12.49
C ASN A 241 17.47 -69.34 -11.22
N TRP A 242 18.58 -69.22 -10.48
CA TRP A 242 18.64 -68.38 -9.28
C TRP A 242 18.66 -66.88 -9.60
N THR A 243 19.44 -66.48 -10.60
CA THR A 243 19.71 -65.07 -10.93
C THR A 243 18.72 -64.48 -11.93
N GLY A 244 17.92 -65.30 -12.60
CA GLY A 244 17.04 -64.89 -13.69
C GLY A 244 17.80 -64.32 -14.89
N GLY A 245 19.09 -64.66 -15.03
CA GLY A 245 19.98 -64.11 -16.06
C GLY A 245 20.43 -62.67 -15.82
N GLN A 246 20.21 -62.10 -14.63
CA GLN A 246 20.64 -60.73 -14.33
C GLN A 246 22.18 -60.63 -14.42
N PRO A 247 22.75 -59.75 -15.26
CA PRO A 247 24.18 -59.82 -15.62
C PRO A 247 25.16 -59.76 -14.44
N PHE A 248 24.89 -58.90 -13.45
CA PHE A 248 25.75 -58.74 -12.29
C PHE A 248 25.72 -59.94 -11.36
N LEU A 249 24.54 -60.43 -10.98
CA LEU A 249 24.36 -61.61 -10.12
C LEU A 249 24.87 -62.86 -10.82
N THR A 250 24.66 -63.00 -12.13
CA THR A 250 25.18 -64.13 -12.91
C THR A 250 26.70 -64.19 -12.82
N GLN A 251 27.39 -63.05 -13.04
CA GLN A 251 28.85 -62.99 -12.90
C GLN A 251 29.33 -63.12 -11.45
N LYS A 252 28.61 -62.52 -10.47
CA LYS A 252 28.92 -62.64 -9.04
C LYS A 252 28.86 -64.09 -8.59
N LEU A 253 27.82 -64.82 -9.00
CA LEU A 253 27.66 -66.23 -8.66
C LEU A 253 28.70 -67.10 -9.39
N CYS A 254 29.01 -66.84 -10.67
CA CYS A 254 30.10 -67.53 -11.35
C CYS A 254 31.46 -67.32 -10.64
N ARG A 255 31.76 -66.10 -10.19
CA ARG A 255 32.97 -65.82 -9.41
C ARG A 255 32.98 -66.59 -8.09
N LEU A 256 31.88 -66.54 -7.34
CA LEU A 256 31.73 -67.27 -6.07
C LEU A 256 31.90 -68.78 -6.27
N MET A 257 31.31 -69.36 -7.33
CA MET A 257 31.47 -70.79 -7.63
C MET A 257 32.93 -71.15 -7.91
N VAL A 258 33.68 -70.30 -8.61
CA VAL A 258 35.13 -70.49 -8.82
C VAL A 258 35.94 -70.34 -7.53
N GLU A 259 35.62 -69.37 -6.68
CA GLU A 259 36.30 -69.20 -5.39
C GLU A 259 36.05 -70.40 -4.47
N GLN A 260 34.83 -70.95 -4.47
CA GLN A 260 34.47 -72.11 -3.67
C GLN A 260 35.08 -73.42 -4.21
N SER A 261 35.29 -73.53 -5.53
CA SER A 261 35.91 -74.72 -6.11
C SER A 261 37.41 -74.85 -5.80
N MET A 262 38.04 -73.81 -5.23
CA MET A 262 39.40 -73.87 -4.69
C MET A 262 39.43 -74.44 -3.25
N VAL A 263 38.26 -74.66 -2.64
CA VAL A 263 38.08 -75.24 -1.30
C VAL A 263 37.67 -76.72 -1.48
N ALA A 264 38.17 -77.63 -0.64
CA ALA A 264 38.08 -79.09 -0.85
C ALA A 264 36.65 -79.71 -0.80
N GLU A 265 35.60 -78.90 -0.64
CA GLU A 265 34.22 -79.35 -0.47
C GLU A 265 33.37 -78.88 -1.66
N VAL A 266 32.81 -79.83 -2.43
CA VAL A 266 31.95 -79.53 -3.58
C VAL A 266 30.59 -79.03 -3.06
N ARG A 267 30.30 -77.76 -3.27
CA ARG A 267 29.05 -77.12 -2.84
C ARG A 267 28.11 -76.91 -4.02
N SER A 268 26.82 -77.13 -3.77
CA SER A 268 25.76 -76.82 -4.74
C SER A 268 25.55 -75.31 -4.89
N VAL A 269 24.98 -74.86 -6.01
CA VAL A 269 24.70 -73.44 -6.23
C VAL A 269 23.72 -72.91 -5.18
N GLU A 270 22.68 -73.69 -4.83
CA GLU A 270 21.73 -73.35 -3.76
C GLU A 270 22.41 -73.07 -2.40
N GLN A 271 23.37 -73.91 -1.97
CA GLN A 271 24.11 -73.69 -0.72
C GLN A 271 24.92 -72.40 -0.76
N VAL A 272 25.63 -72.13 -1.87
CA VAL A 272 26.42 -70.91 -2.02
C VAL A 272 25.53 -69.67 -2.02
N VAL A 273 24.39 -69.70 -2.72
CA VAL A 273 23.43 -68.60 -2.72
C VAL A 273 22.90 -68.34 -1.31
N LYS A 274 22.53 -69.39 -0.57
CA LYS A 274 22.00 -69.25 0.79
C LYS A 274 23.04 -68.63 1.74
N GLU A 275 24.22 -69.23 1.84
CA GLU A 275 25.24 -68.83 2.82
C GLU A 275 25.90 -67.49 2.50
N ARG A 276 26.12 -67.19 1.21
CA ARG A 276 26.93 -66.04 0.76
C ARG A 276 26.12 -64.86 0.23
N ILE A 277 24.83 -65.05 -0.06
CA ILE A 277 23.97 -63.99 -0.62
C ILE A 277 22.73 -63.74 0.24
N ILE A 278 22.02 -64.77 0.73
CA ILE A 278 20.74 -64.60 1.43
C ILE A 278 20.92 -64.40 2.94
N ASP A 279 21.70 -65.27 3.59
CA ASP A 279 21.91 -65.21 5.02
C ASP A 279 22.69 -63.94 5.39
N ASN A 280 22.19 -63.13 6.31
CA ASN A 280 22.79 -61.84 6.69
C ASN A 280 23.16 -60.95 5.49
N TRP A 281 22.32 -60.97 4.45
CA TRP A 281 22.60 -60.29 3.18
C TRP A 281 22.99 -58.81 3.34
N GLU A 282 22.40 -58.09 4.31
CA GLU A 282 22.69 -56.66 4.55
C GLU A 282 24.18 -56.41 4.85
N PHE A 283 24.88 -57.37 5.44
CA PHE A 283 26.31 -57.28 5.76
C PHE A 283 27.21 -57.91 4.68
N GLN A 284 26.70 -58.91 3.95
CA GLN A 284 27.49 -59.67 2.96
C GLN A 284 27.44 -59.09 1.54
N ASP A 285 26.59 -58.09 1.28
CA ASP A 285 26.36 -57.54 -0.05
C ASP A 285 27.52 -56.65 -0.55
N GLU A 286 28.64 -57.29 -0.91
CA GLU A 286 29.83 -56.67 -1.49
C GLU A 286 30.19 -57.28 -2.87
N PRO A 287 30.42 -56.49 -3.93
CA PRO A 287 30.01 -55.09 -4.03
C PRO A 287 28.49 -54.93 -3.92
N GLU A 288 28.05 -53.75 -3.46
CA GLU A 288 26.64 -53.44 -3.17
C GLU A 288 25.70 -53.64 -4.36
N HIS A 289 24.60 -54.34 -4.11
CA HIS A 289 23.52 -54.53 -5.05
C HIS A 289 22.16 -54.63 -4.35
N LEU A 290 21.98 -55.61 -3.47
CA LEU A 290 20.74 -55.78 -2.70
C LEU A 290 20.48 -54.58 -1.81
N ARG A 291 21.53 -54.01 -1.19
CA ARG A 291 21.44 -52.77 -0.40
C ARG A 291 21.00 -51.62 -1.27
N THR A 292 21.50 -51.51 -2.50
CA THR A 292 21.07 -50.47 -3.44
C THR A 292 19.59 -50.58 -3.83
N ILE A 293 19.07 -51.81 -3.97
CA ILE A 293 17.63 -52.04 -4.22
C ILE A 293 16.81 -51.58 -3.01
N ARG A 294 17.18 -52.03 -1.80
CA ARG A 294 16.54 -51.59 -0.55
C ARG A 294 16.56 -50.06 -0.43
N ASP A 295 17.74 -49.48 -0.54
CA ASP A 295 17.95 -48.06 -0.29
C ASP A 295 17.17 -47.19 -1.29
N ARG A 296 16.96 -47.68 -2.52
CA ARG A 296 16.11 -47.01 -3.50
C ARG A 296 14.63 -47.00 -3.11
N ILE A 297 14.14 -48.05 -2.46
CA ILE A 297 12.74 -48.16 -1.99
C ILE A 297 12.50 -47.22 -0.79
N PHE A 298 13.49 -47.05 0.09
CA PHE A 298 13.32 -46.29 1.34
C PHE A 298 13.79 -44.84 1.29
N TYR A 299 14.92 -44.54 0.63
CA TYR A 299 15.59 -43.25 0.78
C TYR A 299 15.40 -42.31 -0.40
N ARG A 300 14.91 -42.79 -1.55
CA ARG A 300 14.70 -41.94 -2.72
C ARG A 300 13.47 -41.03 -2.56
N ASP A 301 12.38 -41.60 -2.05
CA ASP A 301 11.15 -40.87 -1.78
C ASP A 301 10.41 -41.47 -0.58
N VAL A 302 10.75 -40.96 0.61
CA VAL A 302 10.18 -41.42 1.89
C VAL A 302 8.66 -41.26 1.94
N SER A 303 8.11 -40.36 1.13
CA SER A 303 6.67 -40.11 1.07
C SER A 303 5.90 -41.27 0.44
N ASN A 304 6.50 -41.97 -0.52
CA ASN A 304 5.85 -43.01 -1.32
C ASN A 304 6.19 -44.43 -0.87
N THR A 305 7.07 -44.59 0.12
CA THR A 305 7.53 -45.90 0.63
C THR A 305 6.36 -46.80 1.07
N GLY A 306 5.36 -46.26 1.76
CA GLY A 306 4.21 -47.05 2.21
C GLY A 306 3.41 -47.68 1.07
N ARG A 307 3.18 -46.92 -0.01
CA ARG A 307 2.49 -47.38 -1.22
C ARG A 307 3.34 -48.36 -2.04
N LEU A 308 4.65 -48.12 -2.18
CA LEU A 308 5.58 -49.05 -2.85
C LEU A 308 5.60 -50.42 -2.16
N LEU A 309 5.70 -50.43 -0.82
CA LEU A 309 5.65 -51.64 -0.02
C LEU A 309 4.28 -52.34 -0.13
N GLY A 310 3.18 -51.59 -0.17
CA GLY A 310 1.84 -52.15 -0.42
C GLY A 310 1.71 -52.82 -1.79
N LEU A 311 2.21 -52.21 -2.87
CA LEU A 311 2.20 -52.82 -4.20
C LEU A 311 3.07 -54.08 -4.26
N TYR A 312 4.24 -54.03 -3.60
CA TYR A 312 5.10 -55.20 -3.50
C TYR A 312 4.44 -56.32 -2.68
N GLN A 313 3.67 -55.98 -1.63
CA GLN A 313 2.84 -56.93 -0.89
C GLN A 313 1.88 -57.68 -1.82
N THR A 314 1.16 -56.94 -2.68
CA THR A 314 0.22 -57.52 -3.64
C THR A 314 0.92 -58.47 -4.62
N ILE A 315 2.13 -58.12 -5.09
CA ILE A 315 2.92 -58.98 -5.98
C ILE A 315 3.38 -60.26 -5.26
N LEU A 316 3.80 -60.16 -3.99
CA LEU A 316 4.18 -61.34 -3.20
C LEU A 316 2.99 -62.26 -2.90
N GLU A 317 1.80 -61.70 -2.69
CA GLU A 317 0.58 -62.45 -2.38
C GLU A 317 -0.03 -63.12 -3.62
N ASN A 318 -0.10 -62.39 -4.73
CA ASN A 318 -0.75 -62.85 -5.95
C ASN A 318 0.22 -63.48 -6.97
N GLY A 319 1.53 -63.35 -6.76
CA GLY A 319 2.60 -63.80 -7.67
C GLY A 319 2.84 -62.87 -8.86
N GLU A 320 1.80 -62.19 -9.34
CA GLU A 320 1.82 -61.29 -10.49
C GLU A 320 0.89 -60.09 -10.29
N LEU A 321 1.18 -58.99 -11.01
CA LEU A 321 0.34 -57.79 -11.03
C LEU A 321 0.27 -57.21 -12.44
N GLU A 322 -0.92 -56.79 -12.86
CA GLU A 322 -1.11 -56.13 -14.15
C GLU A 322 -0.45 -54.73 -14.16
N PRO A 323 0.37 -54.41 -15.18
CA PRO A 323 0.96 -53.09 -15.35
C PRO A 323 -0.15 -52.07 -15.62
N ASN A 324 -0.31 -51.11 -14.71
CA ASN A 324 -1.22 -49.97 -14.89
C ASN A 324 -0.44 -48.67 -15.19
N GLY A 325 0.89 -48.74 -15.21
CA GLY A 325 1.76 -47.61 -15.50
C GLY A 325 1.81 -46.57 -14.38
N SER A 326 1.41 -46.92 -13.14
CA SER A 326 1.50 -45.98 -12.03
C SER A 326 2.95 -45.60 -11.73
N PRO A 327 3.21 -44.36 -11.27
CA PRO A 327 4.55 -43.91 -10.90
C PRO A 327 5.24 -44.87 -9.91
N GLU A 328 4.47 -45.48 -9.01
CA GLU A 328 4.97 -46.41 -8.01
C GLU A 328 5.34 -47.78 -8.62
N GLN A 329 4.56 -48.30 -9.57
CA GLN A 329 4.95 -49.51 -10.32
C GLN A 329 6.24 -49.27 -11.10
N ILE A 330 6.35 -48.11 -11.76
CA ILE A 330 7.54 -47.71 -12.52
C ILE A 330 8.76 -47.60 -11.59
N GLU A 331 8.63 -46.96 -10.42
CA GLU A 331 9.76 -46.85 -9.49
C GLU A 331 10.20 -48.21 -8.96
N LEU A 332 9.24 -49.11 -8.69
CA LEU A 332 9.53 -50.48 -8.25
C LEU A 332 10.23 -51.28 -9.37
N GLN A 333 9.87 -51.12 -10.64
CA GLN A 333 10.60 -51.69 -11.77
C GLN A 333 12.01 -51.11 -11.92
N LEU A 334 12.17 -49.78 -11.81
CA LEU A 334 13.46 -49.11 -11.93
C LEU A 334 14.42 -49.47 -10.78
N SER A 335 13.89 -49.89 -9.63
CA SER A 335 14.69 -50.48 -8.54
C SER A 335 15.41 -51.76 -8.97
N GLY A 336 14.85 -52.48 -9.95
CA GLY A 336 15.31 -53.80 -10.38
C GLY A 336 14.72 -54.96 -9.59
N LEU A 337 13.91 -54.69 -8.54
CA LEU A 337 13.26 -55.71 -7.74
C LEU A 337 12.23 -56.52 -8.54
N ILE A 338 11.46 -55.83 -9.38
CA ILE A 338 10.45 -56.44 -10.25
C ILE A 338 10.80 -56.24 -11.72
N VAL A 339 10.23 -57.09 -12.56
CA VAL A 339 10.38 -57.06 -14.01
C VAL A 339 9.03 -57.28 -14.67
N GLU A 340 8.85 -56.68 -15.84
CA GLU A 340 7.74 -57.00 -16.71
C GLU A 340 8.12 -58.18 -17.61
N ARG A 341 7.39 -59.29 -17.55
CA ARG A 341 7.48 -60.38 -18.53
C ARG A 341 6.09 -60.79 -18.96
N GLN A 342 5.89 -60.96 -20.27
CA GLN A 342 4.60 -61.35 -20.85
C GLN A 342 3.44 -60.40 -20.44
N GLY A 343 3.74 -59.11 -20.27
CA GLY A 343 2.75 -58.10 -19.90
C GLY A 343 2.33 -58.12 -18.43
N LYS A 344 3.07 -58.81 -17.55
CA LYS A 344 2.80 -58.83 -16.10
C LYS A 344 4.03 -58.50 -15.28
N LEU A 345 3.81 -57.84 -14.14
CA LEU A 345 4.83 -57.50 -13.17
C LEU A 345 5.02 -58.64 -12.18
N GLN A 346 6.26 -59.09 -12.05
CA GLN A 346 6.65 -60.14 -11.11
C GLN A 346 8.04 -59.86 -10.54
N VAL A 347 8.40 -60.54 -9.45
CA VAL A 347 9.74 -60.43 -8.86
C VAL A 347 10.80 -60.90 -9.86
N TYR A 348 11.88 -60.14 -10.04
CA TYR A 348 12.84 -60.35 -11.13
C TYR A 348 13.49 -61.75 -11.10
N ASN A 349 13.89 -62.20 -9.92
CA ASN A 349 14.53 -63.50 -9.72
C ASN A 349 14.28 -64.06 -8.32
N ARG A 350 14.65 -65.33 -8.14
CA ARG A 350 14.44 -66.09 -6.90
C ARG A 350 15.26 -65.53 -5.73
N ILE A 351 16.45 -64.99 -5.98
CA ILE A 351 17.28 -64.37 -4.93
C ILE A 351 16.53 -63.18 -4.32
N TYR A 352 16.01 -62.27 -5.14
CA TYR A 352 15.28 -61.10 -4.66
C TYR A 352 14.01 -61.48 -3.89
N GLN A 353 13.23 -62.45 -4.39
CA GLN A 353 12.03 -62.93 -3.72
C GLN A 353 12.32 -63.52 -2.33
N THR A 354 13.48 -64.15 -2.17
CA THR A 354 13.90 -64.76 -0.89
C THR A 354 14.45 -63.73 0.09
N VAL A 355 15.13 -62.70 -0.41
CA VAL A 355 15.73 -61.62 0.39
C VAL A 355 14.68 -60.60 0.86
N PHE A 356 13.81 -60.18 -0.05
CA PHE A 356 12.73 -59.23 0.20
C PHE A 356 11.42 -60.00 0.38
N ASP A 357 11.34 -60.82 1.43
CA ASP A 357 10.19 -61.68 1.70
C ASP A 357 9.05 -60.95 2.45
N ARG A 358 7.98 -61.69 2.75
CA ARG A 358 6.82 -61.17 3.47
C ARG A 358 7.17 -60.70 4.89
N ASN A 359 8.04 -61.42 5.60
CA ASN A 359 8.43 -61.06 6.97
C ASN A 359 9.21 -59.74 6.99
N TRP A 360 10.11 -59.57 6.04
CA TRP A 360 10.85 -58.33 5.85
C TRP A 360 9.90 -57.16 5.58
N LEU A 361 8.89 -57.38 4.73
CA LEU A 361 7.90 -56.37 4.36
C LEU A 361 7.05 -55.90 5.56
N GLU A 362 6.48 -56.85 6.31
CA GLU A 362 5.63 -56.56 7.48
C GLU A 362 6.41 -55.81 8.57
N LYS A 363 7.66 -56.23 8.83
CA LYS A 363 8.55 -55.55 9.79
C LYS A 363 8.82 -54.10 9.40
N LYS A 364 8.94 -53.80 8.10
CA LYS A 364 9.18 -52.44 7.60
C LYS A 364 7.93 -51.58 7.61
N LEU A 365 6.77 -52.13 7.26
CA LEU A 365 5.48 -51.41 7.34
C LEU A 365 5.12 -51.02 8.79
N ALA A 366 5.39 -51.89 9.76
CA ALA A 366 5.16 -51.60 11.18
C ALA A 366 6.04 -50.46 11.72
N GLN A 367 7.26 -50.30 11.20
CA GLN A 367 8.17 -49.22 11.59
C GLN A 367 7.76 -47.85 11.05
N LEU A 368 6.94 -47.79 9.99
CA LEU A 368 6.56 -46.55 9.34
C LEU A 368 5.36 -45.86 10.02
N ARG A 369 4.34 -46.62 10.45
CA ARG A 369 3.03 -46.09 10.86
C ARG A 369 2.97 -45.74 12.36
N PRO A 370 2.55 -44.52 12.77
CA PRO A 370 2.36 -44.17 14.18
C PRO A 370 1.11 -44.83 14.79
N TYR A 371 0.17 -45.28 13.95
CA TYR A 371 -1.08 -45.97 14.33
C TYR A 371 -1.06 -47.46 13.95
N ALA A 372 0.14 -48.06 13.84
CA ALA A 372 0.32 -49.44 13.36
C ALA A 372 -0.54 -50.47 14.10
N ASN A 373 -0.67 -50.34 15.42
CA ASN A 373 -1.46 -51.26 16.23
C ASN A 373 -2.96 -51.09 15.98
N GLN A 374 -3.46 -49.85 15.96
CA GLN A 374 -4.89 -49.56 15.78
C GLN A 374 -5.39 -49.99 14.40
N ILE A 375 -4.63 -49.70 13.33
CA ILE A 375 -5.01 -50.11 11.98
C ILE A 375 -4.97 -51.64 11.82
N THR A 376 -4.00 -52.32 12.43
CA THR A 376 -3.91 -53.80 12.37
C THR A 376 -5.12 -54.44 13.04
N VAL A 377 -5.52 -53.96 14.21
CA VAL A 377 -6.71 -54.45 14.92
C VAL A 377 -7.99 -54.10 14.16
N TRP A 378 -8.09 -52.89 13.60
CA TRP A 378 -9.23 -52.46 12.81
C TRP A 378 -9.41 -53.28 11.53
N LEU A 379 -8.33 -53.55 10.80
CA LEU A 379 -8.36 -54.42 9.62
C LEU A 379 -8.72 -55.86 9.97
N ALA A 380 -8.22 -56.39 11.09
CA ALA A 380 -8.57 -57.73 11.59
C ALA A 380 -10.05 -57.85 12.01
N SER A 381 -10.69 -56.72 12.34
CA SER A 381 -12.12 -56.64 12.68
C SER A 381 -13.06 -56.50 11.47
N ASP A 382 -12.58 -56.76 10.24
CA ASP A 382 -13.30 -56.44 9.00
C ASP A 382 -13.77 -54.97 8.92
N ARG A 383 -12.99 -54.05 9.54
CA ARG A 383 -13.21 -52.60 9.54
C ARG A 383 -14.45 -52.13 10.31
N LEU A 384 -15.01 -52.96 11.17
CA LEU A 384 -16.26 -52.67 11.89
C LEU A 384 -16.05 -52.01 13.26
N ASP A 385 -14.89 -52.21 13.90
CA ASP A 385 -14.65 -51.68 15.24
C ASP A 385 -14.32 -50.18 15.23
N GLN A 386 -15.34 -49.35 15.44
CA GLN A 386 -15.21 -47.89 15.51
C GLN A 386 -14.42 -47.39 16.73
N THR A 387 -14.19 -48.23 17.74
CA THR A 387 -13.44 -47.82 18.95
C THR A 387 -11.95 -47.67 18.69
N GLN A 388 -11.45 -48.28 17.62
CA GLN A 388 -10.06 -48.18 17.19
C GLN A 388 -9.79 -46.97 16.28
N LEU A 389 -10.83 -46.23 15.87
CA LEU A 389 -10.70 -45.02 15.06
C LEU A 389 -10.12 -43.87 15.89
N LEU A 390 -9.25 -43.08 15.27
CA LEU A 390 -8.51 -42.03 15.95
C LEU A 390 -9.41 -40.81 16.26
N GLN A 391 -9.20 -40.18 17.41
CA GLN A 391 -9.98 -39.01 17.86
C GLN A 391 -9.08 -37.89 18.37
N ASP A 392 -9.60 -36.65 18.31
CA ASP A 392 -8.96 -35.44 18.83
C ASP A 392 -7.49 -35.29 18.37
N GLN A 393 -6.56 -35.11 19.31
CA GLN A 393 -5.15 -34.87 19.01
C GLN A 393 -4.50 -36.04 18.26
N THR A 394 -4.90 -37.29 18.57
CA THR A 394 -4.33 -38.47 17.90
C THR A 394 -4.69 -38.56 16.43
N LEU A 395 -5.88 -38.08 16.05
CA LEU A 395 -6.29 -37.94 14.65
C LEU A 395 -5.50 -36.82 13.97
N GLN A 396 -5.32 -35.68 14.63
CA GLN A 396 -4.54 -34.58 14.07
C GLN A 396 -3.07 -34.96 13.86
N ASP A 397 -2.45 -35.65 14.82
CA ASP A 397 -1.07 -36.12 14.72
C ASP A 397 -0.91 -37.13 13.59
N ALA A 398 -1.87 -38.05 13.43
CA ALA A 398 -1.88 -39.04 12.35
C ALA A 398 -2.09 -38.41 10.96
N LEU A 399 -2.98 -37.42 10.84
CA LEU A 399 -3.21 -36.68 9.60
C LEU A 399 -1.99 -35.81 9.24
N THR A 400 -1.34 -35.22 10.23
CA THR A 400 -0.09 -34.47 10.06
C THR A 400 1.04 -35.39 9.61
N TRP A 401 1.14 -36.60 10.17
CA TRP A 401 2.09 -37.59 9.72
C TRP A 401 1.79 -38.09 8.30
N ALA A 402 0.51 -38.18 7.91
CA ALA A 402 0.06 -38.61 6.60
C ALA A 402 0.20 -37.54 5.52
N LEU A 403 0.23 -36.26 5.90
CA LEU A 403 0.34 -35.11 5.00
C LEU A 403 1.61 -35.22 4.16
N GLY A 404 1.43 -35.22 2.84
CA GLY A 404 2.52 -35.34 1.88
C GLY A 404 3.08 -36.76 1.74
N LYS A 405 2.43 -37.80 2.27
CA LYS A 405 2.78 -39.21 2.06
C LYS A 405 1.73 -39.93 1.22
N SER A 406 2.17 -40.79 0.30
CA SER A 406 1.30 -41.75 -0.37
C SER A 406 1.24 -43.04 0.44
N LEU A 407 0.09 -43.23 1.09
CA LEU A 407 -0.16 -44.38 1.96
C LEU A 407 -0.78 -45.54 1.17
N SER A 408 -0.89 -46.70 1.81
CA SER A 408 -1.64 -47.82 1.21
C SER A 408 -3.14 -47.54 1.24
N ASP A 409 -3.91 -48.23 0.40
CA ASP A 409 -5.38 -48.08 0.36
C ASP A 409 -6.04 -48.35 1.72
N ALA A 410 -5.48 -49.28 2.49
CA ALA A 410 -5.93 -49.60 3.84
C ALA A 410 -5.74 -48.42 4.82
N ASP A 411 -4.63 -47.69 4.71
CA ASP A 411 -4.33 -46.52 5.54
C ASP A 411 -5.27 -45.35 5.22
N TYR A 412 -5.56 -45.10 3.92
CA TYR A 412 -6.50 -44.05 3.52
C TYR A 412 -7.92 -44.34 4.03
N GLN A 413 -8.36 -45.60 3.98
CA GLN A 413 -9.67 -45.99 4.48
C GLN A 413 -9.78 -45.81 6.00
N PHE A 414 -8.73 -46.15 6.76
CA PHE A 414 -8.69 -45.98 8.21
C PHE A 414 -8.73 -44.50 8.64
N LEU A 415 -7.92 -43.65 8.00
CA LEU A 415 -7.89 -42.21 8.28
C LEU A 415 -9.18 -41.52 7.83
N GLY A 416 -9.75 -41.91 6.69
CA GLY A 416 -11.02 -41.40 6.19
C GLY A 416 -12.19 -41.73 7.11
N ALA A 417 -12.27 -42.97 7.61
CA ALA A 417 -13.28 -43.36 8.60
C ALA A 417 -13.15 -42.57 9.91
N SER A 418 -11.92 -42.31 10.37
CA SER A 418 -11.67 -41.50 11.57
C SER A 418 -12.07 -40.02 11.37
N GLN A 419 -11.83 -39.46 10.19
CA GLN A 419 -12.26 -38.10 9.83
C GLN A 419 -13.78 -37.97 9.73
N GLU A 420 -14.48 -38.93 9.15
CA GLU A 420 -15.95 -38.86 8.99
C GLU A 420 -16.65 -38.89 10.37
N LEU A 421 -16.15 -39.69 11.32
CA LEU A 421 -16.61 -39.70 12.70
C LEU A 421 -16.39 -38.33 13.39
N ALA A 422 -15.23 -37.72 13.18
CA ALA A 422 -14.92 -36.38 13.70
C ALA A 422 -15.82 -35.30 13.07
N LYS A 423 -16.10 -35.42 11.76
CA LYS A 423 -16.97 -34.51 11.00
C LYS A 423 -18.43 -34.59 11.45
N GLN A 424 -18.97 -35.77 11.72
CA GLN A 424 -20.33 -35.93 12.26
C GLN A 424 -20.48 -35.26 13.64
N LYS A 425 -19.49 -35.42 14.53
CA LYS A 425 -19.47 -34.72 15.82
C LYS A 425 -19.34 -33.20 15.64
N ALA A 426 -18.49 -32.74 14.74
CA ALA A 426 -18.30 -31.33 14.44
C ALA A 426 -19.56 -30.68 13.82
N GLN A 427 -20.29 -31.38 12.95
CA GLN A 427 -21.55 -30.89 12.37
C GLN A 427 -22.62 -30.71 13.45
N SER A 428 -22.77 -31.66 14.38
CA SER A 428 -23.71 -31.51 15.49
C SER A 428 -23.38 -30.32 16.42
N ALA A 429 -22.09 -30.01 16.60
CA ALA A 429 -21.65 -28.82 17.34
C ALA A 429 -21.83 -27.52 16.53
N LEU A 430 -21.58 -27.57 15.22
CA LEU A 430 -21.75 -26.44 14.30
C LEU A 430 -23.21 -26.01 14.20
N GLU A 431 -24.16 -26.94 14.15
CA GLU A 431 -25.60 -26.64 14.16
C GLU A 431 -26.03 -25.84 15.40
N VAL A 432 -25.46 -26.16 16.58
CA VAL A 432 -25.73 -25.42 17.82
C VAL A 432 -25.16 -23.99 17.77
N VAL A 433 -24.00 -23.81 17.14
CA VAL A 433 -23.36 -22.50 16.96
C VAL A 433 -24.04 -21.66 15.87
N GLU A 434 -24.41 -22.27 14.74
CA GLU A 434 -25.16 -21.62 13.67
C GLU A 434 -26.53 -21.15 14.16
N TYR A 435 -27.22 -21.99 14.93
CA TYR A 435 -28.48 -21.61 15.57
C TYR A 435 -28.30 -20.44 16.56
N ALA A 436 -27.22 -20.43 17.35
CA ALA A 436 -26.90 -19.29 18.23
C ALA A 436 -26.59 -18.00 17.43
N ASN A 437 -25.86 -18.10 16.32
CA ASN A 437 -25.57 -16.95 15.46
C ASN A 437 -26.84 -16.42 14.76
N GLN A 438 -27.70 -17.31 14.27
CA GLN A 438 -29.02 -16.93 13.72
C GLN A 438 -29.88 -16.26 14.78
N LEU A 439 -29.84 -16.73 16.03
CA LEU A 439 -30.56 -16.13 17.13
C LEU A 439 -30.08 -14.70 17.41
N LEU A 440 -28.76 -14.49 17.49
CA LEU A 440 -28.16 -13.16 17.64
C LEU A 440 -28.51 -12.23 16.47
N ALA A 441 -28.46 -12.73 15.24
CA ALA A 441 -28.83 -11.97 14.04
C ALA A 441 -30.30 -11.54 14.07
N THR A 442 -31.20 -12.46 14.42
CA THR A 442 -32.65 -12.19 14.54
C THR A 442 -32.94 -11.19 15.65
N ALA A 443 -32.26 -11.31 16.80
CA ALA A 443 -32.36 -10.35 17.90
C ALA A 443 -31.94 -8.95 17.46
N ARG A 444 -30.81 -8.82 16.75
CA ARG A 444 -30.33 -7.54 16.21
C ARG A 444 -31.27 -6.95 15.17
N GLN A 445 -31.80 -7.77 14.26
CA GLN A 445 -32.74 -7.32 13.24
C GLN A 445 -34.06 -6.82 13.86
N THR A 446 -34.59 -7.55 14.84
CA THR A 446 -35.81 -7.17 15.58
C THR A 446 -35.59 -5.87 16.36
N ALA A 447 -34.48 -5.77 17.09
CA ALA A 447 -34.09 -4.54 17.79
C ALA A 447 -33.92 -3.36 16.81
N ALA A 448 -33.28 -3.58 15.66
CA ALA A 448 -33.10 -2.55 14.64
C ALA A 448 -34.45 -2.04 14.07
N GLN A 449 -35.41 -2.93 13.82
CA GLN A 449 -36.76 -2.56 13.35
C GLN A 449 -37.53 -1.72 14.38
N GLU A 450 -37.48 -2.10 15.66
CA GLU A 450 -38.10 -1.32 16.75
C GLU A 450 -37.47 0.07 16.89
N VAL A 451 -36.15 0.14 16.72
CA VAL A 451 -35.35 1.35 16.98
C VAL A 451 -35.33 2.30 15.78
N GLN A 452 -35.57 1.84 14.55
CA GLN A 452 -35.49 2.63 13.30
C GLN A 452 -36.40 3.88 13.28
N HIS A 453 -37.53 3.83 14.00
CA HIS A 453 -38.51 4.91 14.06
C HIS A 453 -38.35 5.83 15.26
N ILE A 454 -37.52 5.46 16.24
CA ILE A 454 -37.32 6.25 17.46
C ILE A 454 -36.46 7.47 17.11
N ARG A 455 -36.90 8.65 17.52
CA ARG A 455 -36.09 9.88 17.43
C ARG A 455 -35.48 10.18 18.79
N PRO A 456 -34.26 10.77 18.84
CA PRO A 456 -33.74 11.32 20.07
C PRO A 456 -34.74 12.36 20.60
N HIS A 457 -34.95 12.36 21.90
CA HIS A 457 -35.91 13.26 22.53
C HIS A 457 -35.54 14.73 22.25
N TRP A 458 -36.52 15.59 21.96
CA TRP A 458 -36.30 17.00 21.59
C TRP A 458 -35.52 17.81 22.65
N PHE A 459 -35.49 17.32 23.88
CA PHE A 459 -34.71 17.85 25.02
C PHE A 459 -33.20 18.03 24.71
N TRP A 460 -32.64 17.27 23.76
CA TRP A 460 -31.24 17.43 23.37
C TRP A 460 -30.96 18.74 22.62
N ILE A 461 -31.95 19.34 21.96
CA ILE A 461 -31.78 20.60 21.21
C ILE A 461 -31.28 21.74 22.11
N PRO A 462 -31.99 22.14 23.19
CA PRO A 462 -31.52 23.22 24.06
C PRO A 462 -30.21 22.87 24.78
N LEU A 463 -29.99 21.60 25.13
CA LEU A 463 -28.78 21.16 25.83
C LEU A 463 -27.54 21.27 24.93
N VAL A 464 -27.64 20.84 23.67
CA VAL A 464 -26.57 21.00 22.68
C VAL A 464 -26.36 22.47 22.33
N ALA A 465 -27.44 23.24 22.13
CA ALA A 465 -27.34 24.67 21.84
C ALA A 465 -26.58 25.43 22.94
N MET A 466 -26.90 25.20 24.21
CA MET A 466 -26.15 25.79 25.33
C MET A 466 -24.72 25.25 25.42
N GLY A 467 -24.53 23.93 25.25
CA GLY A 467 -23.22 23.28 25.32
C GLY A 467 -22.23 23.75 24.25
N VAL A 468 -22.72 24.18 23.08
CA VAL A 468 -21.90 24.74 21.99
C VAL A 468 -21.71 26.25 22.15
N THR A 469 -22.75 26.97 22.60
CA THR A 469 -22.70 28.43 22.71
C THR A 469 -21.74 28.88 23.81
N LEU A 470 -21.71 28.20 24.97
CA LEU A 470 -20.86 28.59 26.09
C LEU A 470 -19.35 28.58 25.75
N PRO A 471 -18.78 27.52 25.15
CA PRO A 471 -17.39 27.52 24.70
C PRO A 471 -17.10 28.61 23.65
N ILE A 472 -18.00 28.82 22.68
CA ILE A 472 -17.79 29.82 21.63
C ILE A 472 -17.86 31.25 22.20
N LEU A 473 -18.78 31.49 23.15
CA LEU A 473 -18.83 32.74 23.89
C LEU A 473 -17.53 32.98 24.67
N LEU A 474 -16.96 31.95 25.30
CA LEU A 474 -15.66 32.05 25.98
C LEU A 474 -14.53 32.40 25.00
N VAL A 475 -14.45 31.71 23.85
CA VAL A 475 -13.47 32.00 22.80
C VAL A 475 -13.63 33.44 22.28
N ARG A 476 -14.87 33.93 22.15
CA ARG A 476 -15.16 35.32 21.82
C ARG A 476 -14.66 36.27 22.90
N MET A 477 -14.96 36.03 24.18
CA MET A 477 -14.52 36.87 25.31
C MET A 477 -13.00 36.95 25.47
N LEU A 478 -12.27 35.96 24.94
CA LEU A 478 -10.80 35.95 24.87
C LEU A 478 -10.25 36.75 23.67
N GLY A 479 -11.08 37.25 22.77
CA GLY A 479 -10.66 38.03 21.60
C GLY A 479 -10.18 37.19 20.42
N LEU A 480 -10.26 35.85 20.48
CA LEU A 480 -9.72 34.97 19.44
C LEU A 480 -10.49 35.04 18.11
N LEU A 481 -11.74 35.53 18.14
CA LEU A 481 -12.57 35.71 16.94
C LEU A 481 -12.50 37.14 16.36
N GLN A 482 -11.88 38.09 17.07
CA GLN A 482 -11.90 39.51 16.74
C GLN A 482 -11.33 39.81 15.35
N GLY A 483 -10.18 39.24 14.99
CA GLY A 483 -9.55 39.47 13.69
C GLY A 483 -10.42 38.98 12.51
N PHE A 484 -11.16 37.89 12.68
CA PHE A 484 -12.06 37.38 11.64
C PHE A 484 -13.26 38.33 11.43
N GLU A 485 -13.81 38.89 12.50
CA GLU A 485 -14.90 39.88 12.40
C GLU A 485 -14.44 41.19 11.75
N TRP A 486 -13.23 41.66 12.05
CA TRP A 486 -12.67 42.85 11.41
C TRP A 486 -12.42 42.65 9.93
N ASN A 487 -11.82 41.52 9.54
CA ASN A 487 -11.61 41.21 8.13
C ASN A 487 -12.94 41.12 7.37
N LEU A 488 -13.99 40.58 8.00
CA LEU A 488 -15.30 40.51 7.38
C LEU A 488 -15.95 41.89 7.24
N LEU A 489 -15.82 42.75 8.25
CA LEU A 489 -16.27 44.14 8.17
C LEU A 489 -15.56 44.88 7.02
N ASP A 490 -14.26 44.71 6.89
CA ASP A 490 -13.47 45.33 5.82
C ASP A 490 -13.92 44.84 4.44
N GLN A 491 -14.19 43.54 4.34
CA GLN A 491 -14.74 42.93 3.13
C GLN A 491 -16.13 43.47 2.79
N PHE A 492 -16.97 43.75 3.79
CA PHE A 492 -18.28 44.39 3.58
C PHE A 492 -18.14 45.79 2.99
N PHE A 493 -17.15 46.59 3.42
CA PHE A 493 -16.85 47.88 2.79
C PHE A 493 -16.42 47.71 1.33
N CYS A 494 -15.61 46.69 1.03
CA CYS A 494 -15.17 46.42 -0.35
C CYS A 494 -16.30 45.92 -1.26
N TRP A 495 -17.27 45.16 -0.72
CA TRP A 495 -18.45 44.70 -1.47
C TRP A 495 -19.49 45.77 -1.68
N ARG A 496 -19.53 46.78 -0.80
CA ARG A 496 -20.45 47.91 -0.92
C ARG A 496 -20.16 48.64 -2.24
N SER A 497 -21.21 48.83 -3.04
CA SER A 497 -21.13 49.65 -4.25
C SER A 497 -20.69 51.07 -3.90
N SER A 498 -19.93 51.72 -4.80
CA SER A 498 -19.45 53.09 -4.59
C SER A 498 -20.60 54.04 -4.27
N GLU A 499 -20.52 54.72 -3.13
CA GLU A 499 -21.47 55.77 -2.75
C GLU A 499 -21.30 57.00 -3.66
N VAL A 500 -22.34 57.84 -3.72
CA VAL A 500 -22.29 59.11 -4.45
C VAL A 500 -21.13 59.98 -3.90
N PRO A 501 -20.28 60.56 -4.77
CA PRO A 501 -19.18 61.43 -4.35
C PRO A 501 -19.66 62.58 -3.46
N GLU A 502 -18.88 62.90 -2.42
CA GLU A 502 -19.19 63.99 -1.50
C GLU A 502 -18.94 65.34 -2.17
N LYS A 503 -20.01 66.07 -2.48
CA LYS A 503 -19.94 67.34 -3.21
C LYS A 503 -19.57 68.53 -2.33
N ARG A 504 -19.76 68.43 -1.01
CA ARG A 504 -19.51 69.53 -0.04
C ARG A 504 -18.04 69.67 0.34
N ILE A 505 -17.20 68.67 0.04
CA ILE A 505 -15.79 68.62 0.42
C ILE A 505 -14.93 68.60 -0.83
N VAL A 506 -13.91 69.47 -0.86
CA VAL A 506 -12.85 69.48 -1.88
C VAL A 506 -11.52 69.37 -1.18
N ILE A 507 -10.61 68.59 -1.74
CA ILE A 507 -9.29 68.34 -1.15
C ILE A 507 -8.23 68.91 -2.08
N VAL A 508 -7.44 69.84 -1.56
CA VAL A 508 -6.22 70.34 -2.18
C VAL A 508 -5.08 69.42 -1.75
N THR A 509 -4.61 68.59 -2.68
CA THR A 509 -3.61 67.56 -2.41
C THR A 509 -2.21 68.09 -2.69
N ILE A 510 -1.25 67.74 -1.83
CA ILE A 510 0.17 67.99 -2.04
C ILE A 510 0.83 66.63 -2.31
N ASP A 511 1.12 66.35 -3.57
CA ASP A 511 1.70 65.08 -4.00
C ASP A 511 3.24 65.16 -4.21
N GLU A 512 3.88 64.05 -4.59
CA GLU A 512 5.32 64.02 -4.86
C GLU A 512 5.75 64.94 -6.01
N LYS A 513 4.87 65.18 -6.99
CA LYS A 513 5.16 66.11 -8.10
C LYS A 513 5.13 67.55 -7.61
N ASP A 514 4.25 67.86 -6.66
CA ASP A 514 4.20 69.15 -5.98
C ASP A 514 5.49 69.37 -5.17
N LEU A 515 5.91 68.39 -4.37
CA LEU A 515 7.15 68.47 -3.60
C LEU A 515 8.40 68.58 -4.47
N ALA A 516 8.47 67.82 -5.56
CA ALA A 516 9.60 67.86 -6.48
C ALA A 516 9.76 69.23 -7.18
N LYS A 517 8.65 69.94 -7.44
CA LYS A 517 8.71 71.29 -8.02
C LYS A 517 9.05 72.37 -7.01
N VAL A 518 8.60 72.24 -5.75
CA VAL A 518 8.94 73.19 -4.68
C VAL A 518 10.38 73.00 -4.21
N GLY A 519 10.86 71.76 -4.17
CA GLY A 519 12.26 71.41 -3.91
C GLY A 519 12.60 71.13 -2.44
N HIS A 520 11.70 71.38 -1.49
CA HIS A 520 11.91 71.07 -0.07
C HIS A 520 10.60 70.88 0.71
N TRP A 521 10.70 70.30 1.91
CA TRP A 521 9.63 70.16 2.90
C TRP A 521 10.15 70.54 4.29
N PRO A 522 9.39 71.25 5.15
CA PRO A 522 8.04 71.77 4.92
C PRO A 522 7.95 72.84 3.81
N LEU A 523 6.77 73.03 3.21
CA LEU A 523 6.54 74.10 2.21
C LEU A 523 6.79 75.48 2.83
N ASP A 524 7.32 76.42 2.04
CA ASP A 524 7.47 77.82 2.44
C ASP A 524 6.14 78.45 2.85
N ASP A 525 6.20 79.33 3.87
CA ASP A 525 5.03 80.05 4.37
C ASP A 525 4.45 80.99 3.29
N GLN A 526 5.26 81.48 2.35
CA GLN A 526 4.81 82.23 1.18
C GLN A 526 3.89 81.40 0.26
N ILE A 527 4.26 80.15 -0.03
CA ILE A 527 3.47 79.25 -0.89
C ILE A 527 2.12 78.98 -0.22
N LEU A 528 2.13 78.65 1.07
CA LEU A 528 0.89 78.45 1.82
C LEU A 528 0.01 79.69 1.85
N THR A 529 0.61 80.87 2.04
CA THR A 529 -0.14 82.14 2.02
C THR A 529 -0.83 82.35 0.67
N GLN A 530 -0.14 82.06 -0.44
CA GLN A 530 -0.70 82.17 -1.78
C GLN A 530 -1.88 81.19 -1.97
N VAL A 531 -1.69 79.91 -1.63
CA VAL A 531 -2.73 78.87 -1.76
C VAL A 531 -3.96 79.20 -0.93
N ILE A 532 -3.77 79.59 0.34
CA ILE A 532 -4.88 79.97 1.21
C ILE A 532 -5.60 81.21 0.67
N SER A 533 -4.88 82.18 0.11
CA SER A 533 -5.48 83.39 -0.48
C SER A 533 -6.32 83.07 -1.72
N GLU A 534 -5.84 82.20 -2.62
CA GLU A 534 -6.59 81.74 -3.79
C GLU A 534 -7.86 80.97 -3.41
N ILE A 535 -7.75 80.07 -2.43
CA ILE A 535 -8.91 79.34 -1.90
C ILE A 535 -9.90 80.32 -1.27
N LYS A 536 -9.41 81.24 -0.43
CA LYS A 536 -10.21 82.27 0.26
C LYS A 536 -10.96 83.17 -0.71
N ALA A 537 -10.37 83.52 -1.86
CA ALA A 537 -10.99 84.38 -2.88
C ALA A 537 -12.33 83.80 -3.42
N GLN A 538 -12.52 82.48 -3.37
CA GLN A 538 -13.76 81.83 -3.79
C GLN A 538 -14.81 81.68 -2.67
N ASN A 539 -14.59 82.22 -1.46
CA ASN A 539 -15.49 82.14 -0.31
C ASN A 539 -15.90 80.70 0.08
N PRO A 540 -14.95 79.86 0.53
CA PRO A 540 -15.25 78.53 1.04
C PRO A 540 -16.01 78.62 2.38
N SER A 541 -16.72 77.55 2.73
CA SER A 541 -17.39 77.45 4.04
C SER A 541 -16.35 77.34 5.16
N ALA A 542 -15.36 76.45 5.03
CA ALA A 542 -14.21 76.39 5.91
C ALA A 542 -12.98 75.84 5.17
N ILE A 543 -11.80 76.14 5.69
CA ILE A 543 -10.51 75.66 5.20
C ILE A 543 -9.85 74.87 6.33
N GLY A 544 -9.59 73.59 6.13
CA GLY A 544 -8.78 72.76 7.04
C GLY A 544 -7.36 72.65 6.53
N LEU A 545 -6.40 73.10 7.32
CA LEU A 545 -4.97 72.99 7.03
C LEU A 545 -4.39 71.81 7.81
N ASP A 546 -4.32 70.67 7.16
CA ASP A 546 -3.78 69.42 7.70
C ASP A 546 -2.26 69.35 7.50
N LEU A 547 -1.57 70.37 8.04
CA LEU A 547 -0.12 70.53 7.98
C LEU A 547 0.36 71.12 9.31
N TYR A 548 1.40 70.53 9.91
CA TYR A 548 2.01 71.08 11.11
C TYR A 548 2.73 72.39 10.80
N ARG A 549 2.29 73.48 11.45
CA ARG A 549 2.82 74.84 11.28
C ARG A 549 3.17 75.50 12.60
N ASN A 550 3.89 74.75 13.44
CA ASN A 550 4.35 75.19 14.75
C ASN A 550 5.62 76.05 14.70
N LEU A 551 6.41 75.92 13.64
CA LEU A 551 7.66 76.67 13.43
C LEU A 551 7.55 77.54 12.16
N PRO A 552 8.25 78.69 12.12
CA PRO A 552 8.33 79.53 10.93
C PRO A 552 9.11 78.83 9.80
N VAL A 553 8.61 78.96 8.56
CA VAL A 553 9.30 78.45 7.36
C VAL A 553 9.40 79.58 6.35
N GLU A 554 10.54 80.25 6.33
CA GLU A 554 10.80 81.41 5.46
C GLU A 554 11.10 80.97 4.01
N PRO A 555 10.76 81.80 3.00
CA PRO A 555 10.21 83.16 3.12
C PRO A 555 8.69 83.20 3.35
N GLY A 556 8.23 84.26 4.01
CA GLY A 556 6.82 84.67 4.03
C GLY A 556 6.08 84.46 5.34
N HIS A 557 6.78 84.13 6.44
CA HIS A 557 6.15 83.81 7.72
C HIS A 557 5.22 84.94 8.23
N VAL A 558 5.67 86.20 8.12
CA VAL A 558 4.89 87.36 8.55
C VAL A 558 3.56 87.45 7.80
N LYS A 559 3.54 87.15 6.50
CA LYS A 559 2.32 87.14 5.68
C LYS A 559 1.41 85.97 6.05
N LEU A 560 1.96 84.80 6.36
CA LEU A 560 1.18 83.64 6.80
C LEU A 560 0.50 83.92 8.15
N VAL A 561 1.24 84.49 9.11
CA VAL A 561 0.69 84.92 10.40
C VAL A 561 -0.44 85.93 10.21
N GLN A 562 -0.31 86.88 9.27
CA GLN A 562 -1.38 87.81 8.94
C GLN A 562 -2.58 87.11 8.28
N THR A 563 -2.33 86.10 7.44
CA THR A 563 -3.36 85.27 6.82
C THR A 563 -4.15 84.48 7.87
N PHE A 564 -3.48 83.92 8.88
CA PHE A 564 -4.11 83.27 10.03
C PHE A 564 -5.00 84.24 10.82
N LYS A 565 -4.54 85.48 11.04
CA LYS A 565 -5.33 86.51 11.74
C LYS A 565 -6.55 86.99 10.95
N THR A 566 -6.48 87.01 9.63
CA THR A 566 -7.52 87.60 8.76
C THR A 566 -8.48 86.59 8.13
N THR A 567 -8.35 85.30 8.46
CA THR A 567 -9.14 84.22 7.85
C THR A 567 -9.92 83.45 8.93
N PRO A 568 -11.16 83.87 9.26
CA PRO A 568 -11.92 83.36 10.41
C PRO A 568 -12.48 81.93 10.23
N ASN A 569 -12.41 81.38 9.02
CA ASN A 569 -12.86 80.04 8.69
C ASN A 569 -11.69 79.08 8.35
N LEU A 570 -10.45 79.45 8.67
CA LEU A 570 -9.26 78.61 8.53
C LEU A 570 -8.97 77.87 9.84
N PHE A 571 -8.82 76.54 9.80
CA PHE A 571 -8.53 75.71 10.95
C PHE A 571 -7.21 74.98 10.74
N GLY A 572 -6.32 75.01 11.74
CA GLY A 572 -5.04 74.30 11.70
C GLY A 572 -5.04 73.07 12.60
N ILE A 573 -3.93 72.33 12.55
CA ILE A 573 -3.75 71.12 13.35
C ILE A 573 -2.78 71.28 14.52
N GLU A 574 -2.97 70.43 15.53
CA GLU A 574 -1.99 70.07 16.54
C GLU A 574 -1.93 68.55 16.69
N LYS A 575 -0.93 68.05 17.42
CA LYS A 575 -0.87 66.65 17.83
C LYS A 575 -0.87 66.58 19.36
N VAL A 576 -1.85 65.89 19.92
CA VAL A 576 -2.08 65.84 21.37
C VAL A 576 -1.64 64.53 22.00
N VAL A 577 -1.51 63.46 21.22
CA VAL A 577 -0.93 62.18 21.66
C VAL A 577 0.57 62.17 21.32
N GLU A 578 1.39 61.60 22.21
CA GLU A 578 2.85 61.65 22.08
C GLU A 578 3.36 61.04 20.74
N PRO A 579 4.37 61.67 20.08
CA PRO A 579 5.01 62.93 20.43
C PRO A 579 4.09 64.13 20.14
N LYS A 580 3.92 65.02 21.12
CA LYS A 580 3.07 66.22 20.99
C LYS A 580 3.67 67.25 20.04
N ILE A 581 2.82 67.83 19.19
CA ILE A 581 3.20 68.91 18.27
C ILE A 581 2.27 70.09 18.54
N PRO A 582 2.79 71.25 19.00
CA PRO A 582 1.96 72.39 19.31
C PRO A 582 1.34 73.01 18.04
N PRO A 583 0.20 73.70 18.14
CA PRO A 583 -0.41 74.37 17.00
C PRO A 583 0.24 75.73 16.68
N PRO A 584 -0.12 76.34 15.54
CA PRO A 584 0.13 77.75 15.29
C PRO A 584 -0.52 78.63 16.38
N PRO A 585 0.25 79.48 17.11
CA PRO A 585 -0.27 80.24 18.25
C PRO A 585 -1.47 81.12 17.89
N GLN A 586 -1.48 81.71 16.70
CA GLN A 586 -2.52 82.63 16.25
C GLN A 586 -3.85 81.92 15.97
N LEU A 587 -3.80 80.68 15.47
CA LEU A 587 -5.01 79.88 15.30
C LEU A 587 -5.52 79.37 16.65
N LYS A 588 -4.61 78.99 17.57
CA LYS A 588 -4.98 78.54 18.92
C LYS A 588 -5.73 79.62 19.70
N GLN A 589 -5.22 80.86 19.68
CA GLN A 589 -5.86 82.02 20.34
C GLN A 589 -7.30 82.29 19.85
N ARG A 590 -7.63 81.84 18.64
CA ARG A 590 -8.96 82.02 18.02
C ARG A 590 -9.85 80.80 18.13
N GLY A 591 -9.40 79.73 18.80
CA GLY A 591 -10.12 78.46 18.88
C GLY A 591 -10.17 77.68 17.56
N GLN A 592 -9.34 78.05 16.57
CA GLN A 592 -9.32 77.51 15.21
C GLN A 592 -8.29 76.39 15.03
N VAL A 593 -8.12 75.54 16.04
CA VAL A 593 -7.16 74.41 16.04
C VAL A 593 -7.89 73.15 16.43
N GLY A 594 -7.72 72.06 15.69
CA GLY A 594 -8.14 70.74 16.14
C GLY A 594 -7.01 69.72 16.03
N PHE A 595 -7.04 68.66 16.82
CA PHE A 595 -5.98 67.65 16.77
C PHE A 595 -6.12 66.74 15.52
N SER A 596 -5.00 66.21 15.02
CA SER A 596 -4.96 65.28 13.88
C SER A 596 -4.71 63.82 14.24
N ASP A 597 -4.59 63.50 15.54
CA ASP A 597 -4.40 62.14 16.05
C ASP A 597 -5.49 61.16 15.56
N GLN A 598 -5.03 59.99 15.12
CA GLN A 598 -5.86 58.90 14.60
C GLN A 598 -5.78 57.67 15.52
N VAL A 599 -6.86 56.88 15.58
CA VAL A 599 -6.90 55.64 16.34
C VAL A 599 -6.75 54.45 15.40
N VAL A 600 -5.60 53.81 15.49
CA VAL A 600 -5.27 52.62 14.69
C VAL A 600 -5.53 51.37 15.53
N ASP A 601 -6.19 50.37 14.95
CA ASP A 601 -6.42 49.10 15.61
C ASP A 601 -5.12 48.26 15.70
N PRO A 602 -5.06 47.25 16.59
CA PRO A 602 -3.88 46.38 16.72
C PRO A 602 -3.37 45.72 15.44
N ASP A 603 -4.21 45.57 14.41
CA ASP A 603 -3.83 45.04 13.10
C ASP A 603 -3.32 46.11 12.13
N GLY A 604 -3.15 47.35 12.59
CA GLY A 604 -2.67 48.47 11.79
C GLY A 604 -3.75 49.18 10.98
N THR A 605 -4.99 48.71 11.00
CA THR A 605 -6.09 49.27 10.20
C THR A 605 -6.91 50.27 10.99
N LEU A 606 -7.31 51.36 10.35
CA LEU A 606 -8.11 52.42 10.93
C LEU A 606 -9.60 52.17 10.64
N ARG A 607 -10.37 51.86 11.69
CA ARG A 607 -11.83 51.63 11.62
C ARG A 607 -12.63 52.54 12.56
N ARG A 608 -11.93 53.36 13.36
CA ARG A 608 -12.50 54.22 14.39
C ARG A 608 -12.04 55.66 14.18
N ALA A 609 -12.91 56.61 14.50
CA ALA A 609 -12.57 58.03 14.50
C ALA A 609 -12.56 58.57 15.92
N LEU A 610 -11.48 59.27 16.27
CA LEU A 610 -11.36 60.00 17.53
C LEU A 610 -11.88 61.42 17.33
N LEU A 611 -13.03 61.74 17.94
CA LEU A 611 -13.71 63.01 17.76
C LEU A 611 -13.27 64.06 18.78
N SER A 612 -13.11 63.65 20.05
CA SER A 612 -12.62 64.51 21.12
C SER A 612 -11.72 63.76 22.11
N VAL A 613 -10.85 64.50 22.79
CA VAL A 613 -10.04 64.01 23.91
C VAL A 613 -10.09 64.99 25.07
N TRP A 614 -9.92 64.47 26.28
CA TRP A 614 -9.74 65.29 27.48
C TRP A 614 -8.25 65.50 27.70
N LEU A 615 -7.81 66.75 27.67
CA LEU A 615 -6.44 67.14 27.96
C LEU A 615 -6.17 67.09 29.47
N SER A 616 -4.89 67.08 29.85
CA SER A 616 -4.46 67.03 31.26
C SER A 616 -4.92 68.23 32.10
N ASP A 617 -5.28 69.33 31.45
CA ASP A 617 -5.84 70.54 32.07
C ASP A 617 -7.37 70.49 32.24
N GLY A 618 -8.00 69.35 31.92
CA GLY A 618 -9.44 69.14 32.01
C GLY A 618 -10.24 69.74 30.86
N GLN A 619 -9.61 70.36 29.86
CA GLN A 619 -10.30 70.89 28.69
C GLN A 619 -10.58 69.78 27.66
N GLU A 620 -11.79 69.80 27.12
CA GLU A 620 -12.13 68.96 25.98
C GLU A 620 -11.56 69.59 24.70
N ASN A 621 -10.74 68.83 23.99
CA ASN A 621 -10.19 69.23 22.71
C ASN A 621 -10.83 68.42 21.58
N TYR A 622 -11.04 69.05 20.43
CA TYR A 622 -11.74 68.45 19.28
C TYR A 622 -10.79 68.15 18.14
N SER A 623 -11.05 67.05 17.44
CA SER A 623 -10.33 66.72 16.21
C SER A 623 -10.56 67.79 15.15
N LEU A 624 -9.61 67.94 14.22
CA LEU A 624 -9.77 68.83 13.06
C LEU A 624 -11.07 68.53 12.32
N ALA A 625 -11.35 67.25 12.07
CA ALA A 625 -12.53 66.81 11.37
C ALA A 625 -13.83 67.20 12.09
N LEU A 626 -13.90 67.01 13.42
CA LEU A 626 -15.07 67.43 14.19
C LEU A 626 -15.24 68.96 14.14
N LYS A 627 -14.16 69.74 14.32
CA LYS A 627 -14.25 71.21 14.28
C LYS A 627 -14.76 71.74 12.94
N LEU A 628 -14.25 71.21 11.83
CA LEU A 628 -14.69 71.60 10.50
C LEU A 628 -16.14 71.21 10.24
N ALA A 629 -16.55 70.01 10.65
CA ALA A 629 -17.94 69.56 10.52
C ALA A 629 -18.90 70.41 11.36
N LEU A 630 -18.56 70.70 12.62
CA LEU A 630 -19.36 71.56 13.49
C LEU A 630 -19.44 73.00 12.97
N HIS A 631 -18.34 73.54 12.44
CA HIS A 631 -18.36 74.88 11.84
C HIS A 631 -19.29 74.93 10.61
N TYR A 632 -19.20 73.94 9.72
CA TYR A 632 -20.10 73.84 8.57
C TYR A 632 -21.57 73.71 8.99
N LEU A 633 -21.86 72.84 9.95
CA LEU A 633 -23.21 72.62 10.46
C LEU A 633 -23.78 73.84 11.19
N ALA A 634 -22.94 74.61 11.88
CA ALA A 634 -23.35 75.87 12.51
C ALA A 634 -23.84 76.90 11.48
N THR A 635 -23.25 76.94 10.27
CA THR A 635 -23.77 77.78 9.16
C THR A 635 -25.16 77.37 8.69
N GLN A 636 -25.57 76.13 9.00
CA GLN A 636 -26.90 75.58 8.74
C GLN A 636 -27.80 75.62 9.98
N ASN A 637 -27.43 76.37 11.02
CA ASN A 637 -28.12 76.47 12.32
C ASN A 637 -28.23 75.14 13.08
N ILE A 638 -27.28 74.23 12.89
CA ILE A 638 -27.19 72.95 13.61
C ILE A 638 -26.01 72.98 14.57
N THR A 639 -26.30 72.84 15.86
CA THR A 639 -25.31 72.76 16.94
C THR A 639 -25.44 71.45 17.71
N PRO A 640 -24.34 70.94 18.29
CA PRO A 640 -24.37 69.71 19.07
C PRO A 640 -25.15 69.94 20.37
N LYS A 641 -26.01 68.99 20.73
CA LYS A 641 -26.74 68.97 22.00
C LYS A 641 -26.43 67.67 22.72
N THR A 642 -25.86 67.77 23.91
CA THR A 642 -25.62 66.59 24.76
C THR A 642 -26.93 66.16 25.41
N ASP A 643 -27.17 64.85 25.46
CA ASP A 643 -28.31 64.30 26.20
C ASP A 643 -28.17 64.61 27.70
N GLN A 644 -29.27 65.02 28.34
CA GLN A 644 -29.28 65.37 29.77
C GLN A 644 -29.17 64.14 30.68
N GLN A 645 -29.59 62.97 30.20
CA GLN A 645 -29.60 61.71 30.93
C GLN A 645 -28.35 60.86 30.64
N ASP A 646 -27.82 60.92 29.42
CA ASP A 646 -26.62 60.18 29.02
C ASP A 646 -25.58 61.10 28.34
N PRO A 647 -24.59 61.62 29.07
CA PRO A 647 -23.53 62.46 28.51
C PRO A 647 -22.72 61.80 27.38
N GLN A 648 -22.84 60.49 27.17
CA GLN A 648 -22.19 59.77 26.08
C GLN A 648 -22.96 59.87 24.75
N LYS A 649 -24.19 60.40 24.77
CA LYS A 649 -25.02 60.59 23.57
C LYS A 649 -25.04 62.06 23.16
N ILE A 650 -24.66 62.30 21.91
CA ILE A 650 -24.63 63.65 21.31
C ILE A 650 -25.61 63.69 20.16
N TYR A 651 -26.58 64.60 20.23
CA TYR A 651 -27.50 64.90 19.14
C TYR A 651 -26.90 65.97 18.23
N LEU A 652 -26.89 65.71 16.94
CA LEU A 652 -26.40 66.63 15.92
C LEU A 652 -27.31 66.57 14.69
N GLY A 653 -28.14 67.61 14.52
CA GLY A 653 -29.18 67.62 13.48
C GLY A 653 -30.19 66.50 13.72
N THR A 654 -30.36 65.62 12.74
CA THR A 654 -31.23 64.43 12.86
C THR A 654 -30.55 63.21 13.45
N ALA A 655 -29.25 63.29 13.78
CA ALA A 655 -28.43 62.15 14.16
C ALA A 655 -28.17 62.08 15.67
N THR A 656 -28.03 60.86 16.18
CA THR A 656 -27.53 60.57 17.53
C THR A 656 -26.20 59.85 17.39
N PHE A 657 -25.13 60.46 17.88
CA PHE A 657 -23.82 59.85 17.99
C PHE A 657 -23.71 59.22 19.38
N GLU A 658 -23.30 57.96 19.41
CA GLU A 658 -23.02 57.22 20.64
C GLU A 658 -21.54 56.91 20.71
N ARG A 659 -20.97 57.04 21.91
CA ARG A 659 -19.56 56.74 22.14
C ARG A 659 -19.29 55.24 22.00
N PHE A 660 -18.22 54.92 21.28
CA PHE A 660 -17.68 53.57 21.16
C PHE A 660 -17.29 52.98 22.53
N LYS A 661 -17.75 51.74 22.78
CA LYS A 661 -17.44 50.96 23.98
C LYS A 661 -16.43 49.87 23.65
N SER A 662 -15.75 49.38 24.69
CA SER A 662 -14.62 48.45 24.56
C SER A 662 -14.96 47.11 23.87
N ASN A 663 -16.23 46.70 23.85
CA ASN A 663 -16.72 45.45 23.27
C ASN A 663 -17.71 45.65 22.11
N ASP A 664 -17.80 46.85 21.53
CA ASP A 664 -18.76 47.11 20.45
C ASP A 664 -18.45 46.24 19.22
N GLY A 665 -19.44 45.48 18.74
CA GLY A 665 -19.31 44.63 17.55
C GLY A 665 -18.22 43.56 17.72
N GLY A 666 -17.25 43.52 16.81
CA GLY A 666 -16.16 42.54 16.84
C GLY A 666 -15.08 42.81 17.89
N TYR A 667 -15.07 43.97 18.55
CA TYR A 667 -14.01 44.36 19.48
C TYR A 667 -14.13 43.63 20.83
N VAL A 668 -12.99 43.38 21.47
CA VAL A 668 -12.90 42.79 22.81
C VAL A 668 -11.88 43.56 23.63
N ARG A 669 -12.32 44.16 24.74
CA ARG A 669 -11.45 44.91 25.68
C ARG A 669 -10.59 45.98 25.01
N SER A 670 -11.12 46.62 23.96
CA SER A 670 -10.40 47.66 23.23
C SER A 670 -10.31 48.97 24.03
N GLN A 671 -9.25 49.75 23.76
CA GLN A 671 -9.05 51.05 24.39
C GLN A 671 -10.09 52.05 23.86
N SER A 672 -10.95 52.55 24.74
CA SER A 672 -12.09 53.43 24.45
C SER A 672 -11.88 54.86 24.98
N GLY A 673 -10.62 55.32 25.06
CA GLY A 673 -10.26 56.67 25.52
C GLY A 673 -10.76 57.78 24.59
N GLY A 674 -11.09 58.95 25.13
CA GLY A 674 -11.72 60.04 24.35
C GLY A 674 -13.12 59.67 23.82
N TYR A 675 -13.71 60.56 23.03
CA TYR A 675 -14.98 60.29 22.34
C TYR A 675 -14.69 59.70 20.96
N GLN A 676 -14.83 58.38 20.84
CA GLN A 676 -14.61 57.64 19.60
C GLN A 676 -15.93 57.17 19.00
N ILE A 677 -15.97 57.02 17.67
CA ILE A 677 -17.08 56.39 16.95
C ILE A 677 -16.56 55.40 15.89
N LEU A 678 -17.39 54.43 15.51
CA LEU A 678 -17.10 53.57 14.36
C LEU A 678 -17.19 54.38 13.05
N LEU A 679 -16.22 54.17 12.17
CA LEU A 679 -16.18 54.82 10.87
C LEU A 679 -17.03 54.06 9.86
N ASN A 680 -18.04 54.74 9.33
CA ASN A 680 -18.77 54.34 8.15
C ASN A 680 -18.16 55.02 6.92
N PHE A 681 -17.02 54.52 6.43
CA PHE A 681 -16.32 55.12 5.30
C PHE A 681 -17.26 55.30 4.09
N ARG A 682 -17.20 56.48 3.45
CA ARG A 682 -17.94 56.74 2.21
C ARG A 682 -17.24 56.11 1.01
N GLY A 683 -15.91 56.07 1.03
CA GLY A 683 -15.12 55.41 0.01
C GLY A 683 -13.64 55.75 0.10
N SER A 684 -12.90 55.34 -0.95
CA SER A 684 -11.48 55.66 -1.11
C SER A 684 -11.25 57.09 -1.61
N HIS A 685 -9.98 57.46 -1.87
CA HIS A 685 -9.59 58.76 -2.40
C HIS A 685 -10.32 59.18 -3.69
N ARG A 686 -10.88 58.24 -4.45
CA ARG A 686 -11.66 58.49 -5.69
C ARG A 686 -13.06 59.08 -5.46
N THR A 687 -13.52 59.08 -4.21
CA THR A 687 -14.89 59.49 -3.83
C THR A 687 -14.98 60.98 -3.52
N PHE A 688 -13.83 61.66 -3.43
CA PHE A 688 -13.73 63.08 -3.12
C PHE A 688 -13.21 63.86 -4.32
N THR A 689 -13.66 65.09 -4.48
CA THR A 689 -13.12 65.98 -5.52
C THR A 689 -11.75 66.48 -5.07
N THR A 690 -10.72 66.24 -5.88
CA THR A 690 -9.34 66.65 -5.60
C THR A 690 -8.85 67.71 -6.58
N VAL A 691 -7.96 68.58 -6.10
CA VAL A 691 -7.23 69.59 -6.89
C VAL A 691 -5.79 69.56 -6.41
N SER A 692 -4.79 69.57 -7.29
CA SER A 692 -3.39 69.59 -6.82
C SER A 692 -2.95 70.98 -6.36
N LEU A 693 -1.92 71.03 -5.50
CA LEU A 693 -1.32 72.28 -5.05
C LEU A 693 -0.91 73.17 -6.24
N GLN A 694 -0.28 72.57 -7.26
CA GLN A 694 0.10 73.28 -8.49
C GLN A 694 -1.06 73.85 -9.28
N GLN A 695 -2.19 73.14 -9.37
CA GLN A 695 -3.37 73.66 -10.05
C GLN A 695 -3.87 74.93 -9.36
N VAL A 696 -3.85 74.98 -8.03
CA VAL A 696 -4.20 76.19 -7.26
C VAL A 696 -3.19 77.30 -7.50
N LEU A 697 -1.88 77.02 -7.41
CA LEU A 697 -0.81 78.02 -7.58
C LEU A 697 -0.77 78.64 -8.99
N ASN A 698 -1.10 77.86 -10.02
CA ASN A 698 -1.11 78.31 -11.41
C ASN A 698 -2.47 78.92 -11.83
N HIS A 699 -3.41 79.10 -10.90
CA HIS A 699 -4.79 79.52 -11.17
C HIS A 699 -5.53 78.63 -12.19
N GLN A 700 -5.15 77.35 -12.29
CA GLN A 700 -5.73 76.34 -13.19
C GLN A 700 -6.83 75.52 -12.49
N ILE A 701 -7.76 76.21 -11.85
CA ILE A 701 -8.86 75.59 -11.10
C ILE A 701 -10.21 75.98 -11.71
N PRO A 702 -11.22 75.07 -11.71
CA PRO A 702 -12.55 75.42 -12.18
C PRO A 702 -13.15 76.59 -11.39
N PRO A 703 -13.90 77.50 -12.06
CA PRO A 703 -14.55 78.60 -11.36
C PRO A 703 -15.55 78.05 -10.33
N HIS A 704 -15.52 78.62 -9.12
CA HIS A 704 -16.38 78.24 -7.99
C HIS A 704 -16.17 76.84 -7.40
N ILE A 705 -15.07 76.15 -7.71
CA ILE A 705 -14.79 74.82 -7.14
C ILE A 705 -14.77 74.83 -5.61
N PHE A 706 -14.33 75.92 -4.98
CA PHE A 706 -14.25 76.05 -3.52
C PHE A 706 -15.45 76.75 -2.89
N ARG A 707 -16.32 77.37 -3.70
CA ARG A 707 -17.40 78.25 -3.20
C ARG A 707 -18.40 77.47 -2.34
N SER A 708 -18.62 77.95 -1.11
CA SER A 708 -19.53 77.34 -0.14
C SER A 708 -19.23 75.86 0.20
N ARG A 709 -18.00 75.40 -0.03
CA ARG A 709 -17.54 74.04 0.27
C ARG A 709 -16.51 74.05 1.39
N LEU A 710 -16.32 72.90 2.02
CA LEU A 710 -15.20 72.63 2.91
C LEU A 710 -13.99 72.28 2.07
N VAL A 711 -12.88 72.98 2.30
CA VAL A 711 -11.62 72.75 1.58
C VAL A 711 -10.61 72.19 2.56
N LEU A 712 -10.09 71.00 2.31
CA LEU A 712 -8.98 70.43 3.07
C LEU A 712 -7.70 70.61 2.28
N ILE A 713 -6.62 71.03 2.94
CA ILE A 713 -5.28 71.13 2.36
C ILE A 713 -4.41 70.14 3.12
N GLY A 714 -3.87 69.13 2.44
CA GLY A 714 -3.08 68.09 3.09
C GLY A 714 -2.18 67.32 2.13
N THR A 715 -1.25 66.57 2.69
CA THR A 715 -0.31 65.76 1.92
C THR A 715 -0.93 64.46 1.43
N THR A 716 -0.56 64.07 0.22
CA THR A 716 -0.78 62.73 -0.34
C THR A 716 0.53 62.10 -0.81
N ALA A 717 1.67 62.74 -0.48
CA ALA A 717 3.00 62.30 -0.86
C ALA A 717 3.46 61.14 0.05
N PRO A 718 3.80 59.96 -0.52
CA PRO A 718 4.28 58.82 0.28
C PRO A 718 5.52 59.11 1.11
N SER A 719 6.43 59.99 0.67
CA SER A 719 7.66 60.35 1.41
C SER A 719 7.42 61.00 2.77
N LEU A 720 6.22 61.54 3.00
CA LEU A 720 5.84 62.22 4.24
C LEU A 720 5.17 61.30 5.27
N ASN A 721 4.95 60.02 4.94
CA ASN A 721 4.44 58.98 5.85
C ASN A 721 3.12 59.30 6.59
N ASP A 722 2.23 60.10 5.99
CA ASP A 722 0.87 60.33 6.48
C ASP A 722 -0.14 59.40 5.79
N LEU A 723 0.15 58.10 5.80
CA LEU A 723 -0.59 57.05 5.09
C LEU A 723 -1.07 55.97 6.07
N PHE A 724 -2.33 55.56 5.97
CA PHE A 724 -2.94 54.59 6.89
C PHE A 724 -3.60 53.41 6.16
N TYR A 725 -3.59 52.23 6.78
CA TYR A 725 -4.44 51.13 6.34
C TYR A 725 -5.89 51.43 6.69
N THR A 726 -6.79 51.18 5.75
CA THR A 726 -8.24 51.33 5.90
C THR A 726 -8.94 50.08 5.35
N PRO A 727 -10.26 49.91 5.56
CA PRO A 727 -11.02 48.84 4.93
C PRO A 727 -10.84 48.72 3.40
N TYR A 728 -10.48 49.82 2.72
CA TYR A 728 -10.23 49.83 1.26
C TYR A 728 -8.78 49.54 0.87
N SER A 729 -7.88 49.39 1.83
CA SER A 729 -6.45 49.14 1.58
C SER A 729 -6.16 47.66 1.30
N VAL A 730 -7.03 46.74 1.69
CA VAL A 730 -6.81 45.30 1.49
C VAL A 730 -7.61 44.83 0.28
N SER A 731 -6.92 44.37 -0.77
CA SER A 731 -7.54 43.74 -1.93
C SER A 731 -6.84 42.42 -2.25
N LEU A 732 -7.62 41.35 -2.40
CA LEU A 732 -7.13 40.01 -2.77
C LEU A 732 -6.36 39.97 -4.11
N SER A 733 -6.47 41.01 -4.94
CA SER A 733 -5.93 41.04 -6.31
C SER A 733 -5.00 42.22 -6.60
N LYS A 734 -4.75 43.13 -5.66
CA LYS A 734 -3.95 44.36 -5.89
C LYS A 734 -3.04 44.66 -4.71
N SER A 735 -1.93 45.34 -5.00
CA SER A 735 -1.07 45.91 -3.96
C SER A 735 -1.88 46.78 -3.01
N PRO A 736 -1.65 46.70 -1.69
CA PRO A 736 -2.41 47.47 -0.73
C PRO A 736 -2.22 48.97 -0.98
N GLU A 737 -3.35 49.68 -1.14
CA GLU A 737 -3.37 51.12 -1.38
C GLU A 737 -3.69 51.84 -0.06
N LEU A 738 -2.68 52.45 0.55
CA LEU A 738 -2.83 53.19 1.80
C LEU A 738 -3.58 54.49 1.56
N MET A 739 -4.42 54.90 2.53
CA MET A 739 -5.19 56.13 2.46
C MET A 739 -4.43 57.28 3.14
N PRO A 740 -4.21 58.43 2.44
CA PRO A 740 -3.62 59.60 3.08
C PRO A 740 -4.51 60.19 4.19
N GLY A 741 -3.90 60.71 5.25
CA GLY A 741 -4.58 61.23 6.45
C GLY A 741 -5.66 62.28 6.15
N VAL A 742 -5.41 63.16 5.19
CA VAL A 742 -6.38 64.16 4.72
C VAL A 742 -7.69 63.55 4.21
N PHE A 743 -7.65 62.36 3.58
CA PHE A 743 -8.86 61.66 3.13
C PHE A 743 -9.60 60.97 4.28
N ILE A 744 -8.90 60.64 5.37
CA ILE A 744 -9.53 60.13 6.59
C ILE A 744 -10.31 61.25 7.26
N HIS A 745 -9.72 62.45 7.38
CA HIS A 745 -10.45 63.65 7.81
C HIS A 745 -11.66 63.92 6.92
N ALA A 746 -11.53 63.81 5.60
CA ALA A 746 -12.65 63.98 4.66
C ALA A 746 -13.77 62.94 4.89
N ASN A 747 -13.43 61.68 5.14
CA ASN A 747 -14.40 60.63 5.47
C ASN A 747 -15.11 60.89 6.80
N ILE A 748 -14.38 61.30 7.85
CA ILE A 748 -14.97 61.68 9.15
C ILE A 748 -15.94 62.85 8.98
N ILE A 749 -15.51 63.93 8.31
CA ILE A 749 -16.33 65.11 8.06
C ILE A 749 -17.57 64.75 7.25
N SER A 750 -17.40 63.96 6.18
CA SER A 750 -18.52 63.53 5.34
C SER A 750 -19.50 62.67 6.15
N GLN A 751 -19.02 61.75 7.00
CA GLN A 751 -19.88 60.98 7.89
C GLN A 751 -20.67 61.89 8.82
N ILE A 752 -20.02 62.82 9.52
CA ILE A 752 -20.70 63.70 10.49
C ILE A 752 -21.77 64.55 9.79
N ILE A 753 -21.40 65.25 8.71
CA ILE A 753 -22.31 66.16 7.98
C ILE A 753 -23.45 65.38 7.33
N SER A 754 -23.16 64.27 6.64
CA SER A 754 -24.19 63.48 5.94
C SER A 754 -25.15 62.82 6.91
N THR A 755 -24.68 62.42 8.10
CA THR A 755 -25.56 61.84 9.12
C THR A 755 -26.48 62.92 9.70
N ALA A 756 -25.93 64.11 9.97
CA ALA A 756 -26.67 65.23 10.56
C ALA A 756 -27.70 65.87 9.61
N LEU A 757 -27.39 65.94 8.29
CA LEU A 757 -28.22 66.59 7.28
C LEU A 757 -29.01 65.61 6.40
N ASP A 758 -28.36 64.56 5.92
CA ASP A 758 -28.90 63.68 4.86
C ASP A 758 -29.44 62.34 5.41
N LYS A 759 -29.45 62.17 6.74
CA LYS A 759 -29.84 60.92 7.42
C LYS A 759 -29.02 59.69 6.98
N ARG A 760 -27.76 59.89 6.54
CA ARG A 760 -26.84 58.76 6.28
C ARG A 760 -26.66 57.95 7.58
N PRO A 761 -26.77 56.61 7.57
CA PRO A 761 -26.71 55.84 8.79
C PRO A 761 -25.28 55.81 9.38
N LEU A 762 -25.18 55.86 10.71
CA LEU A 762 -23.97 55.50 11.44
C LEU A 762 -23.87 53.98 11.56
N LEU A 763 -22.65 53.45 11.72
CA LEU A 763 -22.49 52.06 12.13
C LEU A 763 -22.92 51.90 13.59
N ARG A 764 -23.91 51.02 13.79
CA ARG A 764 -24.46 50.61 15.08
C ARG A 764 -24.18 49.14 15.31
N VAL A 765 -24.05 48.77 16.57
CA VAL A 765 -23.81 47.40 17.01
C VAL A 765 -24.92 46.98 17.97
N TRP A 766 -25.05 45.67 18.20
CA TRP A 766 -25.91 45.15 19.26
C TRP A 766 -25.20 45.17 20.61
N THR A 767 -26.00 45.17 21.67
CA THR A 767 -25.49 45.00 23.04
C THR A 767 -25.10 43.55 23.29
N ASP A 768 -24.14 43.32 24.19
CA ASP A 768 -23.64 41.97 24.53
C ASP A 768 -24.77 40.93 24.79
N PRO A 769 -25.88 41.25 25.50
CA PRO A 769 -26.97 40.30 25.69
C PRO A 769 -27.71 39.93 24.40
N LEU A 770 -27.91 40.89 23.48
CA LEU A 770 -28.56 40.64 22.19
C LEU A 770 -27.68 39.78 21.30
N GLU A 771 -26.37 39.98 21.33
CA GLU A 771 -25.43 39.13 20.60
C GLU A 771 -25.35 37.71 21.17
N CYS A 772 -25.47 37.56 22.49
CA CYS A 772 -25.59 36.25 23.12
C CYS A 772 -26.87 35.52 22.69
N LEU A 773 -28.00 36.23 22.69
CA LEU A 773 -29.28 35.71 22.18
C LEU A 773 -29.17 35.34 20.69
N TRP A 774 -28.49 36.17 19.89
CA TRP A 774 -28.24 35.90 18.48
C TRP A 774 -27.49 34.59 18.25
N MET A 775 -26.43 34.32 19.04
CA MET A 775 -25.73 33.03 19.01
C MET A 775 -26.66 31.88 19.40
N LEU A 776 -27.45 32.02 20.48
CA LEU A 776 -28.38 30.98 20.90
C LEU A 776 -29.43 30.64 19.84
N VAL A 777 -29.98 31.65 19.14
CA VAL A 777 -30.95 31.44 18.06
C VAL A 777 -30.33 30.60 16.95
N TRP A 778 -29.12 30.92 16.50
CA TRP A 778 -28.43 30.16 15.46
C TRP A 778 -28.00 28.76 15.91
N ALA A 779 -27.65 28.58 17.19
CA ALA A 779 -27.38 27.27 17.78
C ALA A 779 -28.63 26.38 17.81
N VAL A 780 -29.79 26.93 18.21
CA VAL A 780 -31.08 26.23 18.21
C VAL A 780 -31.51 25.89 16.78
N LEU A 781 -31.33 26.80 15.82
CA LEU A 781 -31.60 26.53 14.41
C LEU A 781 -30.73 25.39 13.87
N GLY A 782 -29.43 25.38 14.17
CA GLY A 782 -28.51 24.31 13.78
C GLY A 782 -28.89 22.96 14.37
N ALA A 783 -29.12 22.92 15.69
CA ALA A 783 -29.55 21.70 16.38
C ALA A 783 -30.94 21.23 15.89
N GLY A 784 -31.88 22.14 15.67
CA GLY A 784 -33.22 21.84 15.18
C GLY A 784 -33.23 21.28 13.76
N LEU A 785 -32.46 21.87 12.84
CA LEU A 785 -32.30 21.38 11.47
C LEU A 785 -31.69 19.97 11.47
N ALA A 786 -30.62 19.74 12.24
CA ALA A 786 -30.01 18.42 12.34
C ALA A 786 -30.90 17.39 13.06
N TRP A 787 -31.78 17.81 13.95
CA TRP A 787 -32.77 16.95 14.59
C TRP A 787 -33.92 16.57 13.64
N LEU A 788 -34.35 17.50 12.78
CA LEU A 788 -35.40 17.27 11.78
C LEU A 788 -34.91 16.40 10.61
N LEU A 789 -33.67 16.59 10.17
CA LEU A 789 -33.10 15.97 8.98
C LEU A 789 -32.30 14.71 9.36
N LYS A 790 -32.62 13.56 8.75
CA LYS A 790 -31.89 12.29 8.97
C LYS A 790 -30.68 12.11 8.07
N SER A 791 -30.64 12.81 6.94
CA SER A 791 -29.60 12.64 5.92
C SER A 791 -28.43 13.60 6.16
N PRO A 792 -27.17 13.11 6.24
CA PRO A 792 -26.01 13.98 6.40
C PRO A 792 -25.86 14.96 5.22
N VAL A 793 -26.26 14.54 4.01
CA VAL A 793 -26.25 15.42 2.82
C VAL A 793 -27.28 16.54 2.96
N ALA A 794 -28.48 16.22 3.44
CA ALA A 794 -29.52 17.24 3.66
C ALA A 794 -29.09 18.25 4.74
N ILE A 795 -28.46 17.79 5.83
CA ILE A 795 -27.89 18.66 6.86
C ILE A 795 -26.82 19.57 6.26
N ALA A 796 -25.89 19.04 5.46
CA ALA A 796 -24.85 19.83 4.82
C ALA A 796 -25.43 20.91 3.89
N VAL A 797 -26.44 20.57 3.08
CA VAL A 797 -27.11 21.54 2.20
C VAL A 797 -27.82 22.62 3.00
N CYS A 798 -28.56 22.26 4.05
CA CYS A 798 -29.22 23.24 4.92
C CYS A 798 -28.23 24.13 5.68
N LEU A 799 -27.06 23.61 6.06
CA LEU A 799 -25.99 24.41 6.66
C LEU A 799 -25.44 25.43 5.68
N ILE A 800 -25.15 25.04 4.42
CA ILE A 800 -24.68 25.97 3.39
C ILE A 800 -25.69 27.10 3.17
N ILE A 801 -26.98 26.74 3.06
CA ILE A 801 -28.07 27.72 2.90
C ILE A 801 -28.16 28.62 4.13
N GLY A 802 -28.12 28.06 5.34
CA GLY A 802 -28.21 28.81 6.59
C GLY A 802 -27.04 29.78 6.78
N SER A 803 -25.81 29.32 6.55
CA SER A 803 -24.59 30.15 6.63
C SER A 803 -24.57 31.24 5.57
N SER A 804 -25.02 30.94 4.34
CA SER A 804 -25.14 31.94 3.28
C SER A 804 -26.21 32.98 3.62
N GLY A 805 -27.36 32.54 4.15
CA GLY A 805 -28.43 33.42 4.63
C GLY A 805 -27.99 34.33 5.78
N LEU A 806 -27.21 33.80 6.73
CA LEU A 806 -26.60 34.58 7.81
C LEU A 806 -25.67 35.67 7.24
N LEU A 807 -24.74 35.30 6.35
CA LEU A 807 -23.79 36.24 5.77
C LEU A 807 -24.49 37.35 4.96
N ILE A 808 -25.45 36.96 4.10
CA ILE A 808 -26.23 37.91 3.29
C ILE A 808 -27.08 38.80 4.21
N GLY A 809 -27.73 38.24 5.22
CA GLY A 809 -28.53 39.00 6.19
C GLY A 809 -27.70 40.05 6.93
N CYS A 810 -26.52 39.68 7.43
CA CYS A 810 -25.61 40.62 8.09
C CYS A 810 -25.04 41.67 7.13
N TYR A 811 -24.76 41.32 5.87
CA TYR A 811 -24.35 42.28 4.85
C TYR A 811 -25.46 43.29 4.52
N LEU A 812 -26.70 42.83 4.37
CA LEU A 812 -27.86 43.71 4.17
C LEU A 812 -28.09 44.63 5.39
N ALA A 813 -27.92 44.11 6.59
CA ALA A 813 -27.97 44.91 7.82
C ALA A 813 -26.86 45.98 7.83
N PHE A 814 -25.64 45.64 7.40
CA PHE A 814 -24.52 46.57 7.27
C PHE A 814 -24.79 47.70 6.28
N LEU A 815 -25.46 47.43 5.16
CA LEU A 815 -25.89 48.49 4.21
C LEU A 815 -26.87 49.48 4.86
N GLN A 816 -27.62 49.04 5.88
CA GLN A 816 -28.51 49.89 6.69
C GLN A 816 -27.82 50.50 7.92
N GLY A 817 -26.51 50.30 8.08
CA GLY A 817 -25.72 50.82 9.19
C GLY A 817 -25.65 49.92 10.42
N TRP A 818 -25.97 48.63 10.32
CA TRP A 818 -25.81 47.67 11.42
C TRP A 818 -24.62 46.75 11.19
N TRP A 819 -23.61 46.83 12.05
CA TRP A 819 -22.54 45.85 12.10
C TRP A 819 -22.90 44.75 13.09
N LEU A 820 -23.39 43.62 12.57
CA LEU A 820 -23.75 42.43 13.35
C LEU A 820 -22.64 41.38 13.24
N PRO A 821 -22.26 40.70 14.34
CA PRO A 821 -21.26 39.65 14.31
C PRO A 821 -21.75 38.45 13.50
N VAL A 822 -20.87 37.86 12.69
CA VAL A 822 -21.17 36.75 11.78
C VAL A 822 -20.46 35.47 12.20
N ILE A 823 -19.23 35.58 12.69
CA ILE A 823 -18.35 34.44 12.95
C ILE A 823 -18.83 33.59 14.14
N PRO A 824 -19.14 34.15 15.33
CA PRO A 824 -19.67 33.34 16.43
C PRO A 824 -21.00 32.63 16.09
N PRO A 825 -22.03 33.30 15.49
CA PRO A 825 -23.27 32.65 15.08
C PRO A 825 -23.07 31.54 14.03
N PHE A 826 -22.13 31.74 13.10
CA PHE A 826 -21.76 30.70 12.13
C PHE A 826 -21.17 29.46 12.82
N LEU A 827 -20.24 29.64 13.77
CA LEU A 827 -19.62 28.53 14.49
C LEU A 827 -20.61 27.76 15.35
N VAL A 828 -21.53 28.45 16.05
CA VAL A 828 -22.55 27.76 16.86
C VAL A 828 -23.58 27.03 15.99
N LEU A 829 -23.95 27.58 14.83
CA LEU A 829 -24.84 26.92 13.86
C LEU A 829 -24.24 25.58 13.40
N VAL A 830 -22.99 25.60 12.94
CA VAL A 830 -22.30 24.41 12.43
C VAL A 830 -22.03 23.43 13.57
N GLY A 831 -21.52 23.91 14.71
CA GLY A 831 -21.22 23.06 15.87
C GLY A 831 -22.45 22.33 16.40
N ALA A 832 -23.58 23.03 16.55
CA ALA A 832 -24.82 22.42 17.01
C ALA A 832 -25.38 21.38 16.03
N ALA A 833 -25.29 21.65 14.72
CA ALA A 833 -25.74 20.73 13.69
C ALA A 833 -24.89 19.45 13.59
N VAL A 834 -23.61 19.51 13.96
CA VAL A 834 -22.72 18.33 13.98
C VAL A 834 -22.91 17.48 15.24
N ILE A 835 -23.14 18.10 16.40
CA ILE A 835 -23.24 17.38 17.67
C ILE A 835 -24.54 16.58 17.78
N ILE A 836 -25.67 17.09 17.26
CA ILE A 836 -26.96 16.40 17.35
C ILE A 836 -26.93 14.98 16.74
N PRO A 837 -26.44 14.77 15.50
CA PRO A 837 -26.31 13.43 14.92
C PRO A 837 -25.40 12.51 15.73
N ILE A 838 -24.33 13.02 16.34
CA ILE A 838 -23.43 12.25 17.20
C ILE A 838 -24.15 11.76 18.45
N VAL A 839 -24.91 12.65 19.11
CA VAL A 839 -25.73 12.31 20.28
C VAL A 839 -26.81 11.31 19.89
N ALA A 840 -27.51 11.54 18.77
CA ALA A 840 -28.54 10.66 18.26
C ALA A 840 -28.00 9.25 17.99
N ASN A 841 -26.84 9.14 17.34
CA ASN A 841 -26.20 7.86 17.05
C ASN A 841 -25.77 7.12 18.32
N ARG A 842 -25.20 7.83 19.31
CA ARG A 842 -24.86 7.23 20.62
C ARG A 842 -26.09 6.72 21.36
N GLN A 843 -27.18 7.49 21.37
CA GLN A 843 -28.43 7.04 22.00
C GLN A 843 -29.02 5.82 21.28
N MET A 844 -28.99 5.83 19.94
CA MET A 844 -29.51 4.74 19.12
C MET A 844 -28.76 3.44 19.37
N ASN A 845 -27.43 3.48 19.42
CA ASN A 845 -26.60 2.31 19.68
C ASN A 845 -26.86 1.73 21.07
N LYS A 846 -27.05 2.59 22.09
CA LYS A 846 -27.41 2.15 23.44
C LYS A 846 -28.78 1.45 23.47
N LEU A 847 -29.79 2.04 22.84
CA LEU A 847 -31.13 1.44 22.72
C LEU A 847 -31.11 0.12 21.94
N LEU A 848 -30.34 0.04 20.85
CA LEU A 848 -30.19 -1.17 20.04
C LEU A 848 -29.54 -2.29 20.86
N PHE A 849 -28.50 -1.98 21.64
CA PHE A 849 -27.89 -2.92 22.56
C PHE A 849 -28.89 -3.41 23.63
N ASP A 850 -29.55 -2.48 24.33
CA ASP A 850 -30.50 -2.81 25.40
C ASP A 850 -31.63 -3.73 24.90
N ARG A 851 -32.17 -3.45 23.70
CA ARG A 851 -33.22 -4.26 23.06
C ARG A 851 -32.71 -5.62 22.61
N THR A 852 -31.52 -5.67 21.98
CA THR A 852 -30.91 -6.93 21.55
C THR A 852 -30.63 -7.84 22.74
N PHE A 853 -30.09 -7.28 23.83
CA PHE A 853 -29.79 -8.02 25.04
C PHE A 853 -31.07 -8.51 25.74
N ALA A 854 -32.11 -7.67 25.84
CA ALA A 854 -33.40 -8.07 26.39
C ALA A 854 -34.05 -9.22 25.60
N TYR A 855 -34.00 -9.17 24.26
CA TYR A 855 -34.50 -10.23 23.39
C TYR A 855 -33.75 -11.55 23.61
N LEU A 856 -32.41 -11.51 23.65
CA LEU A 856 -31.60 -12.70 23.92
C LEU A 856 -31.88 -13.30 25.30
N LEU A 857 -32.08 -12.47 26.32
CA LEU A 857 -32.45 -12.94 27.67
C LEU A 857 -33.80 -13.67 27.64
N ILE A 858 -34.80 -13.18 26.90
CA ILE A 858 -36.10 -13.84 26.76
C ILE A 858 -35.94 -15.17 26.03
N VAL A 859 -35.28 -15.20 24.88
CA VAL A 859 -35.17 -16.44 24.09
C VAL A 859 -34.26 -17.49 24.75
N SER A 860 -33.26 -17.06 25.52
CA SER A 860 -32.38 -17.96 26.28
C SER A 860 -33.10 -18.83 27.32
N SER A 861 -34.34 -18.48 27.70
CA SER A 861 -35.18 -19.30 28.59
C SER A 861 -35.72 -20.57 27.91
N ASN A 862 -35.88 -20.56 26.58
CA ASN A 862 -36.40 -21.68 25.79
C ASN A 862 -35.30 -22.62 25.28
N ASN A 863 -34.09 -22.11 25.01
CA ASN A 863 -32.93 -22.92 24.61
C ASN A 863 -31.67 -22.42 25.36
N PRO A 864 -31.34 -23.00 26.53
CA PRO A 864 -30.30 -22.46 27.41
C PRO A 864 -28.89 -22.55 26.82
N THR A 865 -28.62 -23.55 25.99
CA THR A 865 -27.28 -23.77 25.40
C THR A 865 -27.00 -22.75 24.29
N ALA A 866 -27.92 -22.63 23.31
CA ALA A 866 -27.77 -21.63 22.24
C ALA A 866 -27.90 -20.19 22.76
N GLY A 867 -28.76 -19.95 23.76
CA GLY A 867 -28.92 -18.64 24.39
C GLY A 867 -27.66 -18.15 25.09
N ARG A 868 -26.96 -19.02 25.85
CA ARG A 868 -25.68 -18.68 26.49
C ARG A 868 -24.59 -18.34 25.47
N ILE A 869 -24.48 -19.14 24.40
CA ILE A 869 -23.50 -18.90 23.32
C ILE A 869 -23.78 -17.56 22.63
N SER A 870 -25.05 -17.26 22.34
CA SER A 870 -25.46 -15.99 21.71
C SER A 870 -25.16 -14.76 22.57
N ILE A 871 -25.36 -14.86 23.89
CA ILE A 871 -25.05 -13.77 24.83
C ILE A 871 -23.54 -13.54 24.93
N GLU A 872 -22.71 -14.60 24.93
CA GLU A 872 -21.27 -14.41 24.91
C GLU A 872 -20.73 -13.86 23.59
N TYR A 873 -21.34 -14.19 22.45
CA TYR A 873 -21.02 -13.51 21.20
C TYR A 873 -21.41 -12.04 21.21
N LEU A 874 -22.58 -11.67 21.76
CA LEU A 874 -22.94 -10.27 21.94
C LEU A 874 -21.90 -9.55 22.81
N LYS A 875 -21.54 -10.13 23.97
CA LYS A 875 -20.53 -9.60 24.89
C LYS A 875 -19.18 -9.34 24.22
N GLN A 876 -18.68 -10.28 23.43
CA GLN A 876 -17.40 -10.13 22.71
C GLN A 876 -17.40 -8.96 21.72
N SER A 877 -18.57 -8.60 21.17
CA SER A 877 -18.71 -7.52 20.18
C SER A 877 -18.98 -6.12 20.75
N GLU A 878 -19.08 -5.99 22.08
CA GLU A 878 -19.58 -4.79 22.75
C GLU A 878 -18.52 -4.06 23.60
N THR A 879 -18.81 -2.81 23.99
CA THR A 879 -17.91 -2.01 24.82
C THR A 879 -17.71 -2.60 26.22
N LYS A 880 -16.60 -2.27 26.90
CA LYS A 880 -16.33 -2.75 28.27
C LYS A 880 -17.45 -2.44 29.27
N GLU A 881 -18.13 -1.30 29.12
CA GLU A 881 -19.27 -0.91 29.95
C GLU A 881 -20.46 -1.87 29.75
N ASN A 882 -20.80 -2.16 28.48
CA ASN A 882 -21.85 -3.10 28.12
C ASN A 882 -21.51 -4.55 28.53
N GLN A 883 -20.24 -4.95 28.43
CA GLN A 883 -19.76 -6.26 28.91
C GLN A 883 -19.98 -6.43 30.41
N ALA A 884 -19.65 -5.41 31.21
CA ALA A 884 -19.87 -5.44 32.66
C ALA A 884 -21.37 -5.52 33.02
N LEU A 885 -22.25 -4.86 32.25
CA LEU A 885 -23.69 -4.95 32.41
C LEU A 885 -24.20 -6.37 32.12
N ILE A 886 -23.71 -7.02 31.05
CA ILE A 886 -24.04 -8.42 30.74
C ILE A 886 -23.62 -9.33 31.89
N GLU A 887 -22.38 -9.22 32.37
CA GLU A 887 -21.86 -10.06 33.45
C GLU A 887 -22.62 -9.91 34.77
N ASN A 888 -22.95 -8.68 35.15
CA ASN A 888 -23.73 -8.41 36.37
C ASN A 888 -25.16 -8.95 36.28
N THR A 889 -25.77 -8.88 35.09
CA THR A 889 -27.12 -9.41 34.83
C THR A 889 -27.13 -10.94 34.80
N LEU A 890 -26.10 -11.57 34.24
CA LEU A 890 -25.96 -13.03 34.21
C LEU A 890 -25.74 -13.61 35.62
N LYS A 891 -24.92 -12.94 36.46
CA LYS A 891 -24.70 -13.35 37.86
C LYS A 891 -25.98 -13.37 38.71
N THR A 892 -26.97 -12.53 38.39
CA THR A 892 -28.23 -12.43 39.12
C THR A 892 -29.31 -13.40 38.60
N LYS A 893 -29.30 -13.78 37.32
CA LYS A 893 -30.31 -14.69 36.72
C LYS A 893 -29.87 -16.15 36.58
N TRP A 894 -28.57 -16.42 36.53
CA TRP A 894 -27.99 -17.77 36.49
C TRP A 894 -26.91 -17.92 37.58
N PRO A 895 -27.29 -18.17 38.85
CA PRO A 895 -26.32 -18.58 39.85
C PRO A 895 -25.68 -19.91 39.39
N ARG A 896 -24.35 -20.00 39.56
CA ARG A 896 -23.51 -21.10 39.06
C ARG A 896 -23.97 -22.48 39.51
#